data_AF-A0A660MJW0-F1
#
_entry.id   AF-A0A660MJW0-F1
#
_cell.length_a   1.000
_cell.length_b   1.000
_cell.length_c   1.000
_cell.angle_alpha   90.00
_cell.angle_beta   90.00
_cell.angle_gamma   90.00
#
_symmetry.space_group_name_H-M   'P 1'
#
loop_
_entity.id
_entity.type
_entity.pdbx_description
1 polymer ?
#
loop_
_entity_poly.entity_id
_entity_poly.type
_entity_poly.pdbx_seq_one_letter_code
_entity_poly.pdbx_strand_id
1 'polypeptide(L)'
;SRIVQAYQRPGEPLPLIGDVYCLRQDKAGYPAIEQYVQVIRVSSEDRTFTTHDGIDFVRTVVKMETSTALTHDFVGAEAPQRNYIDNPCKIRETHVADGAQYYGVKPLAAAIKAQAQSLRVSSLMEKLVPTSQIETSLVDLTAAGEKQILFDAAREEDRINGNLSLNKGAVVYTRRAILPGSLRLVVGGVDARDSGGVISSAGNDIGTVDYAAGRVTIDENLGSGWTLYSRPAAEYLQVADTAAIAVSTGTRSYNYVMTINPAPAPGSLQVSYRAQGRWYDLRDNGTGALRGISAAHGSGAVDYRSGTVTITCGELPDVGSEILYAWGSPATAKNRSDSTPAVTMLLQMEAGVAPGSVKLSWTDNGAKAAQDDGMGNITGAWTGTVDYRSGDITLTNFAGGDKHLDVKVDYSVGEPQTQEFKAPARGHDGNVTLNLAQRQIKPRSFEMTFNVLVEDYDHKVQEGEAYTRQVDPYVTVRDNGSGGLVDGNGTNFGSIDYATGTVKFKPDYTTRIPKPIYRKQPMGEKIVSTQGNQQTVKPLYRLVFAGFEYINALASAPIDDSFVVTVRYRGQQSEDARTKQATSGVLRVDLLPTLHERVVPGSVCFTTGSETYFDRRGELYYRLNPATGAATKAGSINYETGIAVVELAEGSAVRLLALAGTVKGNPVDEAVWRIPSAPVRPSSLHITATPLTGGQLSVRSDAGGKIEGTNIEGTIDYETGVVRVRFGRLVTAAGNESKYWYNPDAVENGKIWEPIPVYADTITYSAVSYAYLPLDTSIIGIDAVRLPADGRVPIFRRGDMIVIGHRLEDDLGSAHTAGQTVQLSRNDLDDICLRDAKGVPIEAKWYDYDLQSGKITWATPLDLSAYTLPIKAGHSREEENRIMVADIDGTLTLQFPVARDYPAGETYISSALIGGDLQCRVSPPFSQKTFDNVWDDNPRGDGIAAKLNSKDYPFKLTDDGAVTDRWAVVFKDGNQFELYSEAVGFVGKFDTLSDLAPINPATDKPYFTLPKGAFGINNGASAWAYG
;
A
#
# COMPACT_ATOMS: atom_id res chain seq x y z
N SER A 1 33.42 1.96 -13.14
CA SER A 1 32.88 2.43 -11.84
C SER A 1 31.38 2.70 -12.00
N ARG A 2 30.55 2.55 -10.95
CA ARG A 2 29.13 3.00 -10.93
C ARG A 2 28.90 4.22 -10.04
N ILE A 3 29.99 4.85 -9.57
CA ILE A 3 29.92 6.00 -8.68
C ILE A 3 30.54 7.20 -9.38
N VAL A 4 29.79 8.30 -9.42
CA VAL A 4 30.23 9.62 -9.88
C VAL A 4 30.23 10.55 -8.66
N GLN A 5 31.38 11.15 -8.35
CA GLN A 5 31.49 12.15 -7.29
C GLN A 5 31.52 13.55 -7.89
N ALA A 6 30.67 14.43 -7.39
CA ALA A 6 30.56 15.83 -7.77
C ALA A 6 30.76 16.74 -6.55
N TYR A 7 31.09 18.00 -6.81
CA TYR A 7 31.24 19.03 -5.78
C TYR A 7 30.33 20.21 -6.12
N GLN A 8 29.44 20.58 -5.21
CA GLN A 8 28.54 21.73 -5.38
C GLN A 8 28.64 22.71 -4.20
N ARG A 9 27.99 23.86 -4.31
CA ARG A 9 27.90 24.82 -3.20
C ARG A 9 26.91 24.29 -2.15
N PRO A 10 27.15 24.54 -0.85
CA PRO A 10 26.18 24.25 0.20
C PRO A 10 24.84 24.93 -0.08
N GLY A 11 23.74 24.17 0.08
CA GLY A 11 22.38 24.65 -0.13
C GLY A 11 21.86 24.59 -1.58
N GLU A 12 22.68 24.19 -2.56
CA GLU A 12 22.19 23.91 -3.91
C GLU A 12 21.35 22.62 -3.93
N PRO A 13 20.30 22.53 -4.78
CA PRO A 13 19.51 21.31 -4.93
C PRO A 13 20.39 20.09 -5.23
N LEU A 14 20.07 18.96 -4.59
CA LEU A 14 20.73 17.70 -4.90
C LEU A 14 20.14 17.09 -6.17
N PRO A 15 20.94 16.35 -6.96
CA PRO A 15 20.42 15.46 -7.99
C PRO A 15 19.33 14.55 -7.43
N LEU A 16 18.25 14.35 -8.18
CA LEU A 16 17.15 13.49 -7.78
C LEU A 16 17.39 12.05 -8.28
N ILE A 17 16.83 11.08 -7.55
CA ILE A 17 16.80 9.69 -8.01
C ILE A 17 15.92 9.64 -9.27
N GLY A 18 16.48 9.13 -10.36
CA GLY A 18 15.87 9.08 -11.68
C GLY A 18 16.39 10.13 -12.65
N ASP A 19 17.06 11.19 -12.17
CA ASP A 19 17.64 12.22 -13.04
C ASP A 19 18.70 11.62 -13.97
N VAL A 20 18.72 12.11 -15.21
CA VAL A 20 19.72 11.73 -16.20
C VAL A 20 20.71 12.88 -16.38
N TYR A 21 21.99 12.60 -16.19
CA TYR A 21 23.08 13.53 -16.43
C TYR A 21 23.93 13.04 -17.60
N CYS A 22 24.55 13.99 -18.29
CA CYS A 22 25.51 13.74 -19.34
C CYS A 22 26.91 14.08 -18.84
N LEU A 23 27.79 13.08 -18.78
CA LEU A 23 29.21 13.25 -18.55
C LEU A 23 29.86 13.53 -19.90
N ARG A 24 30.36 14.75 -20.09
CA ARG A 24 30.93 15.19 -21.36
C ARG A 24 32.34 15.73 -21.16
N GLN A 25 33.29 15.13 -21.85
CA GLN A 25 34.67 15.59 -21.93
C GLN A 25 34.91 16.27 -23.27
N ASP A 26 34.92 17.61 -23.30
CA ASP A 26 35.02 18.40 -24.54
C ASP A 26 36.13 19.48 -24.51
N LYS A 27 37.04 19.39 -23.54
CA LYS A 27 38.18 20.30 -23.42
C LYS A 27 39.28 19.95 -24.43
N ALA A 28 39.83 20.97 -25.11
CA ALA A 28 40.94 20.81 -26.05
C ALA A 28 42.15 20.11 -25.39
N GLY A 29 42.70 19.10 -26.06
CA GLY A 29 43.80 18.27 -25.54
C GLY A 29 43.37 16.97 -24.85
N TYR A 30 42.06 16.73 -24.68
CA TYR A 30 41.49 15.49 -24.17
C TYR A 30 40.63 14.80 -25.24
N PRO A 31 40.48 13.46 -25.21
CA PRO A 31 39.58 12.77 -26.12
C PRO A 31 38.14 13.24 -25.89
N ALA A 32 37.45 13.53 -26.98
CA ALA A 32 36.04 13.92 -26.98
C ALA A 32 35.17 12.70 -26.67
N ILE A 33 34.64 12.63 -25.45
CA ILE A 33 33.88 11.48 -24.94
C ILE A 33 32.60 11.99 -24.28
N GLU A 34 31.49 11.29 -24.51
CA GLU A 34 30.18 11.58 -23.90
C GLU A 34 29.54 10.29 -23.39
N GLN A 35 28.99 10.30 -22.18
CA GLN A 35 28.20 9.19 -21.62
C GLN A 35 27.03 9.72 -20.78
N TYR A 36 25.85 9.15 -21.02
CA TYR A 36 24.66 9.41 -20.20
C TYR A 36 24.62 8.45 -19.00
N VAL A 37 24.29 9.01 -17.84
CA VAL A 37 24.17 8.26 -16.59
C VAL A 37 22.87 8.64 -15.90
N GLN A 38 22.08 7.64 -15.53
CA GLN A 38 20.90 7.84 -14.70
C GLN A 38 21.27 7.62 -13.24
N VAL A 39 20.89 8.56 -12.38
CA VAL A 39 21.13 8.52 -10.94
C VAL A 39 20.14 7.56 -10.29
N ILE A 40 20.64 6.53 -9.62
CA ILE A 40 19.81 5.57 -8.86
C ILE A 40 19.90 5.79 -7.35
N ARG A 41 20.97 6.45 -6.88
CA ARG A 41 21.17 6.79 -5.48
C ARG A 41 22.01 8.06 -5.37
N VAL A 42 21.68 8.91 -4.40
CA VAL A 42 22.47 10.10 -4.08
C VAL A 42 22.78 10.10 -2.60
N SER A 43 24.04 10.38 -2.27
CA SER A 43 24.44 10.76 -0.92
C SER A 43 25.21 12.07 -0.99
N SER A 44 25.07 12.93 0.01
CA SER A 44 25.76 14.21 0.05
C SER A 44 26.30 14.51 1.43
N GLU A 45 27.39 15.29 1.48
CA GLU A 45 28.03 15.70 2.72
C GLU A 45 28.72 17.05 2.53
N ASP A 46 28.48 18.00 3.44
CA ASP A 46 29.25 19.24 3.49
C ASP A 46 30.63 18.98 4.11
N ARG A 47 31.69 19.21 3.33
CA ARG A 47 33.08 19.09 3.79
C ARG A 47 33.79 20.43 3.71
N THR A 48 34.62 20.69 4.72
CA THR A 48 35.54 21.81 4.74
C THR A 48 36.84 21.40 4.04
N PHE A 49 37.27 22.20 3.07
CA PHE A 49 38.50 22.05 2.32
C PHE A 49 39.37 23.29 2.55
N THR A 50 40.69 23.10 2.56
CA THR A 50 41.66 24.19 2.74
C THR A 50 42.40 24.44 1.43
N THR A 51 42.47 25.69 0.99
CA THR A 51 43.26 26.05 -0.20
C THR A 51 44.76 25.92 0.08
N HIS A 52 45.58 25.93 -0.98
CA HIS A 52 47.05 25.98 -0.85
C HIS A 52 47.54 27.20 -0.02
N ASP A 53 46.74 28.28 0.01
CA ASP A 53 47.00 29.50 0.77
C ASP A 53 46.49 29.46 2.22
N GLY A 54 45.98 28.31 2.69
CA GLY A 54 45.54 28.12 4.08
C GLY A 54 44.15 28.67 4.40
N ILE A 55 43.30 28.90 3.39
CA ILE A 55 41.93 29.41 3.58
C ILE A 55 40.93 28.26 3.53
N ASP A 56 40.12 28.12 4.58
CA ASP A 56 39.05 27.12 4.65
C ASP A 56 37.79 27.56 3.87
N PHE A 57 37.18 26.62 3.16
CA PHE A 57 35.92 26.79 2.46
C PHE A 57 35.10 25.49 2.45
N VAL A 58 33.76 25.61 2.42
CA VAL A 58 32.85 24.44 2.47
C VAL A 58 32.33 24.12 1.07
N ARG A 59 32.30 22.83 0.74
CA ARG A 59 31.63 22.28 -0.46
C ARG A 59 30.81 21.05 -0.09
N THR A 60 29.65 20.91 -0.71
CA THR A 60 28.87 19.68 -0.64
C THR A 60 29.47 18.66 -1.61
N VAL A 61 29.99 17.57 -1.07
CA VAL A 61 30.43 16.40 -1.83
C VAL A 61 29.21 15.54 -2.12
N VAL A 62 28.83 15.42 -3.38
CA VAL A 62 27.70 14.62 -3.83
C VAL A 62 28.22 13.35 -4.47
N LYS A 63 27.82 12.19 -3.99
CA LYS A 63 28.10 10.89 -4.61
C LYS A 63 26.82 10.35 -5.23
N MET A 64 26.84 10.22 -6.54
CA MET A 64 25.77 9.64 -7.34
C MET A 64 26.15 8.22 -7.72
N GLU A 65 25.30 7.26 -7.38
CA GLU A 65 25.37 5.92 -7.95
C GLU A 65 24.54 5.87 -9.23
N THR A 66 25.08 5.23 -10.27
CA THR A 66 24.52 5.24 -11.61
C THR A 66 23.96 3.87 -12.00
N SER A 67 22.85 3.86 -12.76
CA SER A 67 22.19 2.63 -13.24
C SER A 67 23.11 1.75 -14.07
N THR A 68 23.99 2.38 -14.86
CA THR A 68 25.00 1.73 -15.71
C THR A 68 26.41 2.06 -15.22
N ALA A 69 27.36 1.17 -15.49
CA ALA A 69 28.77 1.46 -15.22
C ALA A 69 29.34 2.45 -16.25
N LEU A 70 30.30 3.27 -15.83
CA LEU A 70 31.10 4.08 -16.74
C LEU A 70 31.85 3.17 -17.72
N THR A 71 31.65 3.39 -19.02
CA THR A 71 32.30 2.65 -20.12
C THR A 71 33.56 3.35 -20.60
N HIS A 72 33.77 4.60 -20.18
CA HIS A 72 34.92 5.41 -20.50
C HIS A 72 35.54 6.04 -19.25
N ASP A 73 36.83 6.36 -19.34
CA ASP A 73 37.54 7.13 -18.32
C ASP A 73 37.28 8.62 -18.50
N PHE A 74 36.77 9.26 -17.45
CA PHE A 74 36.49 10.70 -17.41
C PHE A 74 37.48 11.41 -16.49
N VAL A 75 38.09 12.49 -16.97
CA VAL A 75 39.01 13.30 -16.16
C VAL A 75 38.23 14.40 -15.44
N GLY A 76 37.98 14.17 -14.14
CA GLY A 76 37.33 15.12 -13.23
C GLY A 76 38.29 16.07 -12.52
N ALA A 77 37.80 16.76 -11.48
CA ALA A 77 38.63 17.61 -10.64
C ALA A 77 39.56 16.78 -9.74
N GLU A 78 40.85 17.12 -9.70
CA GLU A 78 41.84 16.51 -8.80
C GLU A 78 41.55 16.89 -7.33
N ALA A 79 41.12 18.13 -7.09
CA ALA A 79 40.68 18.64 -5.79
C ALA A 79 39.59 19.72 -5.96
N PRO A 80 38.68 19.90 -4.98
CA PRO A 80 37.72 20.99 -5.00
C PRO A 80 38.43 22.33 -4.81
N GLN A 81 37.92 23.39 -5.46
CA GLN A 81 38.42 24.76 -5.32
C GLN A 81 37.29 25.70 -4.93
N ARG A 82 37.69 26.82 -4.30
CA ARG A 82 36.77 27.89 -3.89
C ARG A 82 36.13 28.58 -5.10
N ASN A 83 36.88 28.73 -6.19
CA ASN A 83 36.45 29.39 -7.43
C ASN A 83 36.03 28.37 -8.50
N TYR A 84 35.67 28.87 -9.70
CA TYR A 84 35.32 28.04 -10.85
C TYR A 84 36.50 27.17 -11.30
N ILE A 85 36.24 25.89 -11.58
CA ILE A 85 37.20 24.95 -12.17
C ILE A 85 36.67 24.55 -13.55
N ASP A 86 37.48 24.77 -14.59
CA ASP A 86 37.20 24.26 -15.93
C ASP A 86 37.76 22.84 -16.09
N ASN A 87 37.05 21.86 -15.51
CA ASN A 87 37.42 20.44 -15.62
C ASN A 87 37.27 19.94 -17.06
N PRO A 88 38.13 18.99 -17.51
CA PRO A 88 37.98 18.35 -18.81
C PRO A 88 36.60 17.69 -18.98
N CYS A 89 36.15 16.92 -17.98
CA CYS A 89 34.80 16.37 -17.91
C CYS A 89 33.84 17.31 -17.16
N LYS A 90 32.70 17.60 -17.78
CA LYS A 90 31.59 18.39 -17.24
C LYS A 90 30.39 17.49 -17.03
N ILE A 91 29.73 17.65 -15.89
CA ILE A 91 28.42 17.04 -15.60
C ILE A 91 27.37 18.03 -16.10
N ARG A 92 26.58 17.63 -17.10
CA ARG A 92 25.53 18.46 -17.67
C ARG A 92 24.17 17.88 -17.34
N GLU A 93 23.27 18.73 -16.89
CA GLU A 93 21.85 18.41 -16.82
C GLU A 93 21.35 18.09 -18.23
N THR A 94 20.57 17.03 -18.35
CA THR A 94 19.93 16.69 -19.61
C THR A 94 18.50 17.17 -19.55
N HIS A 95 18.10 17.94 -20.56
CA HIS A 95 16.70 18.09 -20.88
C HIS A 95 16.34 17.03 -21.91
N VAL A 96 15.19 16.37 -21.74
CA VAL A 96 14.63 15.49 -22.76
C VAL A 96 14.31 16.36 -23.98
N ALA A 97 15.27 16.44 -24.90
CA ALA A 97 15.00 16.93 -26.24
C ALA A 97 14.25 15.81 -26.95
N ASP A 98 12.99 16.07 -27.30
CA ASP A 98 12.10 15.21 -28.10
C ASP A 98 12.58 15.11 -29.56
N GLY A 99 13.87 14.81 -29.76
CA GLY A 99 14.55 14.85 -31.05
C GLY A 99 14.59 13.49 -31.76
N ALA A 100 14.26 12.39 -31.08
CA ALA A 100 14.18 11.07 -31.69
C ALA A 100 12.75 10.81 -32.17
N GLN A 101 12.53 10.88 -33.48
CA GLN A 101 11.27 10.49 -34.10
C GLN A 101 11.28 8.99 -34.37
N TYR A 102 10.36 8.28 -33.75
CA TYR A 102 10.14 6.85 -33.99
C TYR A 102 8.95 6.68 -34.93
N TYR A 103 9.09 5.72 -35.85
CA TYR A 103 8.09 5.35 -36.85
C TYR A 103 7.79 3.86 -36.72
N GLY A 104 6.55 3.46 -36.99
CA GLY A 104 6.11 2.07 -36.90
C GLY A 104 4.85 1.79 -37.71
N VAL A 105 4.39 0.54 -37.63
CA VAL A 105 3.21 0.05 -38.34
C VAL A 105 2.30 -0.67 -37.36
N LYS A 106 1.00 -0.35 -37.38
CA LYS A 106 0.00 -1.03 -36.56
C LYS A 106 -1.19 -1.48 -37.42
N PRO A 107 -1.79 -2.65 -37.12
CA PRO A 107 -3.02 -3.06 -37.78
C PRO A 107 -4.18 -2.13 -37.42
N LEU A 108 -5.10 -1.95 -38.37
CA LEU A 108 -6.35 -1.26 -38.15
C LEU A 108 -7.22 -2.08 -37.18
N ALA A 109 -7.66 -1.45 -36.08
CA ALA A 109 -8.39 -2.11 -35.00
C ALA A 109 -9.88 -2.35 -35.31
N ALA A 110 -10.48 -1.53 -36.18
CA ALA A 110 -11.87 -1.66 -36.61
C ALA A 110 -12.01 -1.19 -38.06
N ALA A 111 -12.87 -1.86 -38.84
CA ALA A 111 -13.10 -1.51 -40.23
C ALA A 111 -13.64 -0.07 -40.35
N ILE A 112 -13.17 0.68 -41.34
CA ILE A 112 -13.60 2.05 -41.60
C ILE A 112 -14.26 2.12 -42.99
N LYS A 113 -15.26 3.00 -43.12
CA LYS A 113 -15.96 3.26 -44.38
C LYS A 113 -15.38 4.48 -45.08
N ALA A 114 -15.56 4.55 -46.40
CA ALA A 114 -15.30 5.76 -47.16
C ALA A 114 -15.99 6.98 -46.51
N GLN A 115 -15.35 8.14 -46.58
CA GLN A 115 -15.72 9.38 -45.89
C GLN A 115 -15.52 9.37 -44.36
N ALA A 116 -14.93 8.34 -43.77
CA ALA A 116 -14.54 8.38 -42.36
C ALA A 116 -13.31 9.28 -42.15
N GLN A 117 -13.38 10.18 -41.16
CA GLN A 117 -12.25 11.07 -40.80
C GLN A 117 -11.52 10.61 -39.53
N SER A 118 -11.88 9.44 -38.99
CA SER A 118 -11.23 8.85 -37.82
C SER A 118 -11.02 7.37 -38.03
N LEU A 119 -9.86 6.88 -37.61
CA LEU A 119 -9.56 5.45 -37.58
C LEU A 119 -8.91 5.08 -36.26
N ARG A 120 -8.91 3.79 -35.92
CA ARG A 120 -8.37 3.30 -34.64
C ARG A 120 -7.27 2.28 -34.87
N VAL A 121 -6.14 2.46 -34.19
CA VAL A 121 -5.03 1.49 -34.13
C VAL A 121 -4.98 0.83 -32.76
N SER A 122 -4.27 -0.30 -32.66
CA SER A 122 -4.17 -1.07 -31.40
C SER A 122 -3.38 -0.36 -30.30
N SER A 123 -2.48 0.56 -30.65
CA SER A 123 -1.68 1.36 -29.72
C SER A 123 -1.01 2.51 -30.49
N LEU A 124 -0.91 3.69 -29.87
CA LEU A 124 -0.08 4.80 -30.40
C LEU A 124 1.43 4.60 -30.18
N MET A 125 1.77 3.66 -29.30
CA MET A 125 3.12 3.40 -28.82
C MET A 125 3.64 2.05 -29.33
N GLU A 126 4.94 1.96 -29.54
CA GLU A 126 5.66 0.72 -29.82
C GLU A 126 6.63 0.39 -28.67
N LYS A 127 6.74 -0.89 -28.33
CA LYS A 127 7.67 -1.33 -27.28
C LYS A 127 8.99 -1.72 -27.93
N LEU A 128 10.04 -0.91 -27.73
CA LEU A 128 11.36 -1.13 -28.33
C LEU A 128 12.24 -2.08 -27.49
N VAL A 129 12.03 -2.11 -26.18
CA VAL A 129 12.78 -2.96 -25.25
C VAL A 129 11.85 -3.67 -24.31
N PRO A 130 12.15 -4.93 -23.93
CA PRO A 130 11.38 -5.68 -22.95
C PRO A 130 11.64 -5.16 -21.53
N THR A 131 11.32 -3.90 -21.22
CA THR A 131 11.30 -3.43 -19.84
C THR A 131 9.98 -3.86 -19.20
N SER A 132 10.06 -4.57 -18.08
CA SER A 132 8.92 -4.85 -17.21
C SER A 132 9.10 -4.00 -15.96
N GLN A 133 8.70 -2.73 -16.04
CA GLN A 133 8.38 -1.99 -14.83
C GLN A 133 6.97 -2.36 -14.42
N ILE A 134 6.85 -2.95 -13.23
CA ILE A 134 5.56 -3.26 -12.61
C ILE A 134 5.48 -2.39 -11.37
N GLU A 135 4.50 -1.48 -11.34
CA GLU A 135 4.12 -0.77 -10.13
C GLU A 135 3.05 -1.58 -9.39
N THR A 136 3.19 -1.70 -8.07
CA THR A 136 2.17 -2.29 -7.19
C THR A 136 1.77 -1.25 -6.15
N SER A 137 0.50 -0.86 -6.19
CA SER A 137 -0.10 0.03 -5.21
C SER A 137 -0.37 -0.73 -3.90
N LEU A 138 0.08 -0.15 -2.80
CA LEU A 138 -0.19 -0.59 -1.44
C LEU A 138 -1.07 0.49 -0.81
N VAL A 139 -2.30 0.14 -0.44
CA VAL A 139 -3.32 1.11 -0.02
C VAL A 139 -3.81 0.79 1.39
N ASP A 140 -3.85 1.81 2.24
CA ASP A 140 -4.39 1.80 3.61
C ASP A 140 -3.92 0.62 4.48
N LEU A 141 -2.63 0.30 4.38
CA LEU A 141 -2.00 -0.73 5.19
C LEU A 141 -1.69 -0.20 6.60
N THR A 142 -1.83 -1.06 7.62
CA THR A 142 -1.41 -0.74 8.99
C THR A 142 0.11 -0.70 9.11
N ALA A 143 0.66 0.34 9.75
CA ALA A 143 2.10 0.57 9.85
C ALA A 143 2.84 -0.60 10.56
N ALA A 144 2.48 -0.95 11.79
CA ALA A 144 3.27 -1.88 12.61
C ALA A 144 2.80 -3.36 12.55
N GLY A 145 1.71 -3.63 11.81
CA GLY A 145 1.03 -4.92 11.81
C GLY A 145 0.39 -5.27 13.17
N GLU A 146 -0.46 -6.28 13.19
CA GLU A 146 -1.11 -6.76 14.41
C GLU A 146 -0.31 -7.90 15.06
N LYS A 147 -0.30 -7.92 16.39
CA LYS A 147 0.26 -8.98 17.21
C LYS A 147 -0.83 -9.61 18.06
N GLN A 148 -0.82 -10.94 18.10
CA GLN A 148 -1.62 -11.70 19.04
C GLN A 148 -0.95 -11.65 20.41
N ILE A 149 -1.75 -11.30 21.42
CA ILE A 149 -1.32 -11.21 22.81
C ILE A 149 -2.08 -12.27 23.60
N LEU A 150 -1.34 -13.07 24.37
CA LEU A 150 -1.87 -13.99 25.36
C LEU A 150 -1.50 -13.47 26.75
N PHE A 151 -2.47 -12.85 27.40
CA PHE A 151 -2.31 -12.19 28.70
C PHE A 151 -2.78 -13.10 29.85
N ASP A 152 -2.04 -13.17 30.97
CA ASP A 152 -2.45 -13.99 32.13
C ASP A 152 -3.70 -13.41 32.81
N ALA A 153 -4.85 -14.03 32.56
CA ALA A 153 -6.13 -13.67 33.14
C ALA A 153 -6.51 -14.52 34.35
N ALA A 154 -5.67 -15.48 34.72
CA ALA A 154 -5.99 -16.53 35.66
C ALA A 154 -5.88 -16.09 37.12
N ARG A 155 -6.81 -16.57 37.95
CA ARG A 155 -6.65 -16.58 39.41
C ARG A 155 -5.73 -17.72 39.84
N GLU A 156 -5.91 -18.88 39.23
CA GLU A 156 -5.25 -20.14 39.53
C GLU A 156 -5.17 -21.04 38.28
N GLU A 157 -4.49 -22.18 38.35
CA GLU A 157 -4.46 -23.16 37.26
C GLU A 157 -5.87 -23.75 37.04
N ASP A 158 -6.32 -23.76 35.79
CA ASP A 158 -7.49 -24.54 35.38
C ASP A 158 -7.11 -26.01 35.28
N ARG A 159 -8.05 -26.88 35.68
CA ARG A 159 -7.89 -28.33 35.71
C ARG A 159 -8.99 -28.98 34.89
N ILE A 160 -8.59 -29.83 33.94
CA ILE A 160 -9.49 -30.66 33.13
C ILE A 160 -9.08 -32.12 33.31
N ASN A 161 -10.01 -32.94 33.78
CA ASN A 161 -9.80 -34.38 33.90
C ASN A 161 -10.50 -35.09 32.73
N GLY A 162 -9.87 -36.15 32.22
CA GLY A 162 -10.51 -37.02 31.24
C GLY A 162 -10.12 -38.48 31.43
N ASN A 163 -11.10 -39.35 31.17
CA ASN A 163 -10.94 -40.80 31.31
C ASN A 163 -10.87 -41.53 29.95
N LEU A 164 -11.00 -40.80 28.84
CA LEU A 164 -10.84 -41.35 27.50
C LEU A 164 -9.37 -41.59 27.19
N SER A 165 -9.09 -42.62 26.37
CA SER A 165 -7.73 -42.89 25.91
C SER A 165 -7.23 -41.79 24.97
N LEU A 166 -6.08 -41.21 25.30
CA LEU A 166 -5.33 -40.32 24.42
C LEU A 166 -4.50 -41.16 23.45
N ASN A 167 -5.08 -41.43 22.28
CA ASN A 167 -4.39 -42.08 21.17
C ASN A 167 -3.75 -41.04 20.25
N LYS A 168 -2.86 -41.49 19.37
CA LYS A 168 -2.28 -40.62 18.33
C LYS A 168 -3.38 -39.95 17.49
N GLY A 169 -3.28 -38.62 17.35
CA GLY A 169 -4.26 -37.76 16.71
C GLY A 169 -5.40 -37.28 17.62
N ALA A 170 -5.44 -37.70 18.89
CA ALA A 170 -6.44 -37.21 19.84
C ALA A 170 -6.26 -35.71 20.08
N VAL A 171 -7.39 -35.01 20.27
CA VAL A 171 -7.41 -33.58 20.56
C VAL A 171 -8.08 -33.35 21.91
N VAL A 172 -7.45 -32.53 22.75
CA VAL A 172 -8.00 -32.07 24.03
C VAL A 172 -8.24 -30.58 23.95
N TYR A 173 -9.48 -30.17 24.15
CA TYR A 173 -9.91 -28.77 24.19
C TYR A 173 -9.97 -28.29 25.64
N THR A 174 -9.44 -27.10 25.87
CA THR A 174 -9.60 -26.36 27.12
C THR A 174 -10.77 -25.39 27.02
N ARG A 175 -11.13 -24.77 28.14
CA ARG A 175 -12.22 -23.79 28.17
C ARG A 175 -11.85 -22.52 27.37
N ARG A 176 -10.56 -22.19 27.27
CA ARG A 176 -10.05 -20.86 26.87
C ARG A 176 -8.64 -20.93 26.29
N ALA A 177 -8.13 -19.79 25.85
CA ALA A 177 -6.71 -19.66 25.56
C ALA A 177 -5.84 -20.03 26.79
N ILE A 178 -4.64 -20.53 26.51
CA ILE A 178 -3.68 -21.02 27.49
C ILE A 178 -2.48 -20.06 27.50
N LEU A 179 -1.99 -19.69 28.69
CA LEU A 179 -0.77 -18.91 28.79
C LEU A 179 0.43 -19.78 28.36
N PRO A 180 1.28 -19.33 27.40
CA PRO A 180 2.43 -20.11 26.95
C PRO A 180 3.35 -20.54 28.09
N GLY A 181 3.81 -21.79 28.08
CA GLY A 181 4.67 -22.38 29.11
C GLY A 181 3.98 -22.79 30.42
N SER A 182 2.65 -22.67 30.50
CA SER A 182 1.87 -23.00 31.71
C SER A 182 1.17 -24.36 31.67
N LEU A 183 1.24 -25.08 30.55
CA LEU A 183 0.54 -26.33 30.35
C LEU A 183 1.33 -27.51 30.94
N ARG A 184 0.61 -28.33 31.70
CA ARG A 184 1.10 -29.62 32.20
C ARG A 184 0.05 -30.69 31.98
N LEU A 185 0.39 -31.70 31.20
CA LEU A 185 -0.45 -32.88 30.99
C LEU A 185 0.10 -34.01 31.85
N VAL A 186 -0.75 -34.59 32.70
CA VAL A 186 -0.41 -35.73 33.55
C VAL A 186 -1.17 -36.95 33.06
N VAL A 187 -0.46 -38.00 32.64
CA VAL A 187 -1.05 -39.28 32.21
C VAL A 187 -0.42 -40.41 33.00
N GLY A 188 -1.22 -41.24 33.68
CA GLY A 188 -0.69 -42.34 34.49
C GLY A 188 0.31 -41.94 35.59
N GLY A 189 0.25 -40.68 36.06
CA GLY A 189 1.17 -40.12 37.05
C GLY A 189 2.49 -39.56 36.49
N VAL A 190 2.68 -39.54 35.17
CA VAL A 190 3.84 -38.94 34.50
C VAL A 190 3.50 -37.55 33.98
N ASP A 191 4.33 -36.56 34.30
CA ASP A 191 4.20 -35.17 33.85
C ASP A 191 4.81 -34.99 32.45
N ALA A 192 4.03 -34.39 31.55
CA ALA A 192 4.50 -33.80 30.31
C ALA A 192 4.24 -32.29 30.34
N ARG A 193 5.18 -31.49 29.83
CA ARG A 193 5.10 -30.02 29.87
C ARG A 193 5.23 -29.45 28.48
N ASP A 194 4.58 -28.32 28.26
CA ASP A 194 4.76 -27.56 27.03
C ASP A 194 6.04 -26.73 27.05
N SER A 195 6.64 -26.59 25.88
CA SER A 195 7.76 -25.70 25.61
C SER A 195 7.67 -25.23 24.16
N GLY A 196 7.05 -24.07 23.96
CA GLY A 196 7.03 -23.39 22.66
C GLY A 196 6.13 -24.07 21.64
N GLY A 197 4.95 -24.50 22.08
CA GLY A 197 3.97 -25.21 21.27
C GLY A 197 4.15 -26.73 21.22
N VAL A 198 5.23 -27.28 21.78
CA VAL A 198 5.51 -28.72 21.81
C VAL A 198 5.36 -29.24 23.24
N ILE A 199 4.65 -30.35 23.41
CA ILE A 199 4.49 -31.03 24.69
C ILE A 199 5.47 -32.19 24.74
N SER A 200 6.35 -32.19 25.74
CA SER A 200 7.39 -33.20 25.88
C SER A 200 7.32 -33.91 27.23
N SER A 201 7.67 -35.19 27.22
CA SER A 201 7.83 -36.03 28.41
C SER A 201 9.13 -36.81 28.33
N ALA A 202 9.96 -36.72 29.37
CA ALA A 202 11.29 -37.36 29.43
C ALA A 202 12.18 -37.13 28.19
N GLY A 203 12.04 -35.98 27.51
CA GLY A 203 12.81 -35.64 26.31
C GLY A 203 12.22 -36.13 24.98
N ASN A 204 11.06 -36.81 24.99
CA ASN A 204 10.33 -37.17 23.79
C ASN A 204 9.16 -36.21 23.57
N ASP A 205 8.95 -35.79 22.32
CA ASP A 205 7.81 -34.96 21.92
C ASP A 205 6.57 -35.85 21.77
N ILE A 206 5.55 -35.59 22.58
CA ILE A 206 4.34 -36.43 22.67
C ILE A 206 3.08 -35.75 22.11
N GLY A 207 3.20 -34.47 21.73
CA GLY A 207 2.09 -33.69 21.20
C GLY A 207 2.42 -32.21 21.01
N THR A 208 1.42 -31.43 20.65
CA THR A 208 1.50 -29.99 20.41
C THR A 208 0.36 -29.23 21.06
N VAL A 209 0.53 -27.93 21.28
CA VAL A 209 -0.49 -27.03 21.82
C VAL A 209 -0.65 -25.78 20.93
N ASP A 210 -1.89 -25.50 20.56
CA ASP A 210 -2.34 -24.20 20.07
C ASP A 210 -2.87 -23.41 21.27
N TYR A 211 -2.05 -22.46 21.73
CA TYR A 211 -2.34 -21.69 22.93
C TYR A 211 -3.57 -20.80 22.78
N ALA A 212 -3.76 -20.16 21.64
CA ALA A 212 -4.87 -19.24 21.40
C ALA A 212 -6.21 -20.01 21.31
N ALA A 213 -6.24 -21.09 20.53
CA ALA A 213 -7.41 -21.94 20.43
C ALA A 213 -7.68 -22.77 21.70
N GLY A 214 -6.70 -22.84 22.61
CA GLY A 214 -6.79 -23.68 23.80
C GLY A 214 -6.86 -25.16 23.45
N ARG A 215 -6.13 -25.60 22.40
CA ARG A 215 -6.25 -26.93 21.80
C ARG A 215 -4.93 -27.69 21.91
N VAL A 216 -4.96 -28.88 22.46
CA VAL A 216 -3.84 -29.80 22.57
C VAL A 216 -4.04 -30.96 21.60
N THR A 217 -3.02 -31.29 20.81
CA THR A 217 -3.05 -32.45 19.90
C THR A 217 -1.99 -33.46 20.35
N ILE A 218 -2.37 -34.73 20.48
CA ILE A 218 -1.50 -35.80 20.96
C ILE A 218 -0.94 -36.56 19.76
N ASP A 219 0.37 -36.79 19.74
CA ASP A 219 1.08 -37.46 18.64
C ASP A 219 1.52 -38.90 18.96
N GLU A 220 1.30 -39.34 20.21
CA GLU A 220 1.59 -40.68 20.71
C GLU A 220 0.37 -41.37 21.33
N ASN A 221 0.48 -42.65 21.67
CA ASN A 221 -0.55 -43.37 22.43
C ASN A 221 -0.20 -43.34 23.92
N LEU A 222 -0.87 -42.50 24.71
CA LEU A 222 -0.54 -42.21 26.10
C LEU A 222 -1.43 -42.97 27.12
N GLY A 223 -2.57 -43.52 26.69
CA GLY A 223 -3.50 -44.26 27.55
C GLY A 223 -4.65 -43.41 28.12
N SER A 224 -5.42 -43.98 29.04
CA SER A 224 -6.59 -43.34 29.68
C SER A 224 -6.28 -42.81 31.08
N GLY A 225 -7.12 -41.90 31.57
CA GLY A 225 -6.95 -41.30 32.89
C GLY A 225 -5.85 -40.24 32.88
N TRP A 226 -6.23 -39.03 32.51
CA TRP A 226 -5.33 -37.89 32.38
C TRP A 226 -5.88 -36.66 33.07
N THR A 227 -4.98 -35.77 33.47
CA THR A 227 -5.30 -34.44 33.99
C THR A 227 -4.49 -33.40 33.23
N LEU A 228 -5.17 -32.45 32.62
CA LEU A 228 -4.55 -31.29 31.99
C LEU A 228 -4.66 -30.10 32.96
N TYR A 229 -3.51 -29.51 33.27
CA TYR A 229 -3.37 -28.25 33.99
C TYR A 229 -2.94 -27.18 33.00
N SER A 230 -3.52 -25.98 33.12
CA SER A 230 -3.16 -24.83 32.29
C SER A 230 -3.52 -23.54 33.00
N ARG A 231 -2.78 -22.45 32.81
CA ARG A 231 -3.22 -21.12 33.27
C ARG A 231 -4.04 -20.44 32.17
N PRO A 232 -5.32 -20.08 32.42
CA PRO A 232 -6.13 -19.29 31.50
C PRO A 232 -5.45 -18.00 31.02
N ALA A 233 -5.41 -17.82 29.70
CA ALA A 233 -5.02 -16.56 29.07
C ALA A 233 -6.25 -15.83 28.50
N ALA A 234 -6.13 -14.51 28.42
CA ALA A 234 -6.97 -13.65 27.61
C ALA A 234 -6.27 -13.39 26.28
N GLU A 235 -6.97 -13.69 25.19
CA GLU A 235 -6.47 -13.46 23.83
C GLU A 235 -7.05 -12.14 23.28
N TYR A 236 -6.18 -11.29 22.74
CA TYR A 236 -6.62 -10.15 21.94
C TYR A 236 -5.55 -9.75 20.92
N LEU A 237 -5.99 -9.06 19.87
CA LEU A 237 -5.13 -8.46 18.86
C LEU A 237 -4.85 -7.01 19.22
N GLN A 238 -3.61 -6.58 18.99
CA GLN A 238 -3.19 -5.20 19.16
C GLN A 238 -2.17 -4.86 18.07
N VAL A 239 -2.20 -3.63 17.55
CA VAL A 239 -1.12 -3.14 16.68
C VAL A 239 0.18 -3.09 17.47
N ALA A 240 1.25 -3.59 16.86
CA ALA A 240 2.53 -3.79 17.51
C ALA A 240 3.15 -2.47 17.98
N ASP A 241 3.75 -2.50 19.16
CA ASP A 241 4.82 -1.57 19.47
C ASP A 241 6.05 -1.92 18.64
N THR A 242 6.78 -0.91 18.18
CA THR A 242 7.92 -1.10 17.29
C THR A 242 9.13 -0.31 17.74
N ALA A 243 10.33 -0.80 17.46
CA ALA A 243 11.59 -0.10 17.68
C ALA A 243 12.62 -0.58 16.67
N ALA A 244 13.72 0.14 16.51
CA ALA A 244 14.78 -0.28 15.60
C ALA A 244 16.17 0.16 16.04
N ILE A 245 17.17 -0.62 15.64
CA ILE A 245 18.61 -0.37 15.80
C ILE A 245 19.21 -0.15 14.41
N ALA A 246 19.98 0.91 14.24
CA ALA A 246 20.58 1.24 12.95
C ALA A 246 21.87 0.44 12.69
N VAL A 247 22.02 -0.11 11.49
CA VAL A 247 23.22 -0.84 11.07
C VAL A 247 24.13 0.10 10.28
N SER A 248 25.15 0.64 10.95
CA SER A 248 26.21 1.45 10.33
C SER A 248 27.48 0.62 10.13
N THR A 249 28.49 1.15 9.43
CA THR A 249 29.79 0.48 9.32
C THR A 249 30.44 0.22 10.68
N GLY A 250 30.20 1.09 11.68
CA GLY A 250 30.74 0.94 13.03
C GLY A 250 29.92 0.05 13.96
N THR A 251 28.61 -0.09 13.72
CA THR A 251 27.69 -0.88 14.56
C THR A 251 27.35 -2.25 13.97
N ARG A 252 27.77 -2.53 12.72
CA ARG A 252 27.54 -3.81 12.05
C ARG A 252 28.20 -4.96 12.81
N SER A 253 27.38 -5.83 13.37
CA SER A 253 27.80 -7.02 14.08
C SER A 253 26.85 -8.20 13.78
N TYR A 254 27.19 -9.38 14.28
CA TYR A 254 26.26 -10.51 14.35
C TYR A 254 25.30 -10.42 15.54
N ASN A 255 25.66 -9.69 16.60
CA ASN A 255 24.94 -9.73 17.88
C ASN A 255 24.36 -8.37 18.25
N TYR A 256 23.06 -8.34 18.53
CA TYR A 256 22.34 -7.13 18.95
C TYR A 256 21.58 -7.39 20.25
N VAL A 257 21.50 -6.36 21.09
CA VAL A 257 20.79 -6.41 22.38
C VAL A 257 19.91 -5.17 22.52
N MET A 258 18.67 -5.37 22.97
CA MET A 258 17.75 -4.29 23.31
C MET A 258 16.96 -4.69 24.57
N THR A 259 16.67 -3.74 25.44
CA THR A 259 15.74 -3.96 26.56
C THR A 259 14.41 -3.30 26.24
N ILE A 260 13.34 -4.11 26.23
CA ILE A 260 11.97 -3.67 25.96
C ILE A 260 11.18 -3.69 27.27
N ASN A 261 10.62 -2.56 27.69
CA ASN A 261 9.87 -2.46 28.94
C ASN A 261 8.59 -1.63 28.73
N PRO A 262 7.38 -2.08 29.09
CA PRO A 262 7.04 -3.42 29.59
C PRO A 262 7.52 -4.52 28.64
N ALA A 263 7.89 -5.66 29.20
CA ALA A 263 8.37 -6.78 28.41
C ALA A 263 7.30 -7.23 27.39
N PRO A 264 7.71 -7.71 26.20
CA PRO A 264 6.80 -8.28 25.22
C PRO A 264 5.89 -9.35 25.83
N ALA A 265 4.64 -9.41 25.39
CA ALA A 265 3.79 -10.55 25.69
C ALA A 265 4.42 -11.83 25.10
N PRO A 266 4.44 -12.97 25.83
CA PRO A 266 5.03 -14.20 25.33
C PRO A 266 4.48 -14.63 23.97
N GLY A 267 5.39 -14.89 23.01
CA GLY A 267 5.05 -15.30 21.64
C GLY A 267 4.70 -14.15 20.69
N SER A 268 4.69 -12.89 21.16
CA SER A 268 4.30 -11.74 20.32
C SER A 268 5.47 -11.06 19.63
N LEU A 269 6.71 -11.27 20.11
CA LEU A 269 7.89 -10.58 19.61
C LEU A 269 8.35 -11.14 18.25
N GLN A 270 8.60 -10.23 17.32
CA GLN A 270 9.27 -10.48 16.06
C GLN A 270 10.44 -9.52 15.91
N VAL A 271 11.58 -10.04 15.45
CA VAL A 271 12.74 -9.24 15.06
C VAL A 271 13.09 -9.51 13.61
N SER A 272 13.25 -8.46 12.81
CA SER A 272 13.58 -8.54 11.40
C SER A 272 14.93 -7.89 11.12
N TYR A 273 15.77 -8.50 10.29
CA TYR A 273 17.02 -7.91 9.81
C TYR A 273 17.21 -8.16 8.31
N ARG A 274 17.98 -7.29 7.65
CA ARG A 274 18.30 -7.41 6.22
C ARG A 274 19.74 -7.87 6.02
N ALA A 275 19.95 -8.89 5.21
CA ALA A 275 21.28 -9.32 4.78
C ALA A 275 21.24 -9.72 3.30
N GLN A 276 22.28 -9.32 2.54
CA GLN A 276 22.38 -9.56 1.10
C GLN A 276 21.15 -9.07 0.32
N GLY A 277 20.54 -7.97 0.76
CA GLY A 277 19.36 -7.39 0.15
C GLY A 277 18.02 -8.00 0.59
N ARG A 278 18.02 -9.12 1.35
CA ARG A 278 16.81 -9.86 1.75
C ARG A 278 16.51 -9.70 3.24
N TRP A 279 15.22 -9.58 3.57
CA TRP A 279 14.73 -9.56 4.95
C TRP A 279 14.55 -10.97 5.52
N TYR A 280 14.99 -11.16 6.76
CA TYR A 280 14.83 -12.36 7.55
C TYR A 280 14.10 -12.02 8.85
N ASP A 281 13.10 -12.83 9.20
CA ASP A 281 12.31 -12.67 10.42
C ASP A 281 12.67 -13.76 11.43
N LEU A 282 12.92 -13.36 12.68
CA LEU A 282 13.04 -14.20 13.86
C LEU A 282 11.80 -14.00 14.73
N ARG A 283 11.13 -15.07 15.10
CA ARG A 283 9.87 -15.02 15.88
C ARG A 283 10.05 -15.70 17.23
N ASP A 284 9.54 -15.06 18.26
CA ASP A 284 9.40 -15.64 19.58
C ASP A 284 8.37 -16.78 19.56
N ASN A 285 8.72 -17.93 20.12
CA ASN A 285 7.86 -19.11 20.20
C ASN A 285 7.07 -19.20 21.52
N GLY A 286 7.15 -18.20 22.40
CA GLY A 286 6.49 -18.20 23.69
C GLY A 286 7.35 -18.70 24.85
N THR A 287 8.49 -19.37 24.58
CA THR A 287 9.45 -19.79 25.63
C THR A 287 10.51 -18.73 25.93
N GLY A 288 10.51 -17.63 25.19
CA GLY A 288 11.59 -16.66 25.20
C GLY A 288 12.71 -17.02 24.22
N ALA A 289 12.53 -17.99 23.32
CA ALA A 289 13.47 -18.27 22.25
C ALA A 289 12.97 -17.67 20.93
N LEU A 290 13.80 -16.87 20.27
CA LEU A 290 13.53 -16.38 18.92
C LEU A 290 14.16 -17.30 17.88
N ARG A 291 13.36 -17.68 16.87
CA ARG A 291 13.79 -18.58 15.80
C ARG A 291 13.37 -18.07 14.43
N GLY A 292 14.26 -18.22 13.46
CA GLY A 292 13.92 -18.05 12.05
C GLY A 292 13.31 -19.31 11.44
N ILE A 293 12.84 -19.21 10.20
CA ILE A 293 12.29 -20.34 9.42
C ILE A 293 13.29 -21.51 9.34
N SER A 294 14.59 -21.21 9.28
CA SER A 294 15.67 -22.18 9.38
C SER A 294 16.69 -21.71 10.42
N ALA A 295 17.47 -22.65 10.97
CA ALA A 295 18.56 -22.32 11.90
C ALA A 295 19.62 -21.39 11.26
N ALA A 296 19.76 -21.41 9.93
CA ALA A 296 20.69 -20.54 9.20
C ALA A 296 20.22 -19.07 9.15
N HIS A 297 18.96 -18.78 9.46
CA HIS A 297 18.46 -17.40 9.49
C HIS A 297 18.81 -16.67 10.79
N GLY A 298 19.45 -17.33 11.75
CA GLY A 298 19.79 -16.75 13.05
C GLY A 298 18.87 -17.22 14.17
N SER A 299 19.19 -16.76 15.37
CA SER A 299 18.52 -17.13 16.61
C SER A 299 18.53 -15.97 17.60
N GLY A 300 17.77 -16.09 18.67
CA GLY A 300 17.81 -15.12 19.76
C GLY A 300 17.05 -15.59 20.98
N ALA A 301 16.97 -14.71 21.97
CA ALA A 301 16.19 -14.93 23.17
C ALA A 301 15.57 -13.63 23.66
N VAL A 302 14.42 -13.73 24.34
CA VAL A 302 13.79 -12.67 25.12
C VAL A 302 13.56 -13.20 26.54
N ASP A 303 14.04 -12.46 27.52
CA ASP A 303 13.73 -12.70 28.92
C ASP A 303 12.49 -11.86 29.29
N TYR A 304 11.34 -12.50 29.50
CA TYR A 304 10.09 -11.78 29.79
C TYR A 304 10.07 -11.06 31.15
N ARG A 305 11.05 -11.31 32.02
CA ARG A 305 11.11 -10.71 33.35
C ARG A 305 11.85 -9.37 33.32
N SER A 306 12.93 -9.31 32.56
CA SER A 306 13.74 -8.10 32.35
C SER A 306 13.35 -7.34 31.08
N GLY A 307 12.71 -8.01 30.13
CA GLY A 307 12.44 -7.49 28.79
C GLY A 307 13.67 -7.47 27.87
N THR A 308 14.78 -8.08 28.27
CA THR A 308 16.01 -8.09 27.49
C THR A 308 15.90 -9.05 26.31
N VAL A 309 16.12 -8.53 25.11
CA VAL A 309 16.15 -9.27 23.85
C VAL A 309 17.58 -9.33 23.36
N THR A 310 18.07 -10.54 23.08
CA THR A 310 19.37 -10.80 22.47
C THR A 310 19.17 -11.50 21.13
N ILE A 311 19.87 -11.04 20.09
CA ILE A 311 19.74 -11.56 18.73
C ILE A 311 21.12 -11.89 18.19
N THR A 312 21.24 -13.04 17.55
CA THR A 312 22.38 -13.44 16.73
C THR A 312 21.89 -13.64 15.30
N CYS A 313 22.25 -12.72 14.41
CA CYS A 313 21.93 -12.80 12.98
C CYS A 313 22.61 -14.03 12.35
N GLY A 314 21.96 -14.63 11.34
CA GLY A 314 22.54 -15.75 10.59
C GLY A 314 23.70 -15.30 9.70
N GLU A 315 23.59 -14.10 9.14
CA GLU A 315 24.60 -13.45 8.30
C GLU A 315 24.79 -12.00 8.74
N LEU A 316 25.91 -11.37 8.38
CA LEU A 316 26.16 -9.97 8.71
C LEU A 316 25.10 -9.06 8.06
N PRO A 317 24.38 -8.23 8.83
CA PRO A 317 23.39 -7.32 8.28
C PRO A 317 23.99 -6.29 7.30
N ASP A 318 23.17 -5.81 6.37
CA ASP A 318 23.57 -4.84 5.36
C ASP A 318 23.78 -3.46 6.00
N VAL A 319 24.89 -2.79 5.64
CA VAL A 319 25.14 -1.41 6.10
C VAL A 319 24.09 -0.46 5.51
N GLY A 320 23.54 0.42 6.35
CA GLY A 320 22.44 1.31 6.01
C GLY A 320 21.06 0.70 6.23
N SER A 321 20.96 -0.57 6.63
CA SER A 321 19.69 -1.19 7.04
C SER A 321 19.42 -1.02 8.55
N GLU A 322 18.32 -1.60 9.03
CA GLU A 322 17.95 -1.58 10.44
C GLU A 322 17.57 -2.98 10.93
N ILE A 323 17.81 -3.23 12.23
CA ILE A 323 17.23 -4.36 12.96
C ILE A 323 15.89 -3.87 13.54
N LEU A 324 14.78 -4.40 13.04
CA LEU A 324 13.43 -3.98 13.40
C LEU A 324 12.86 -4.91 14.47
N TYR A 325 12.28 -4.35 15.52
CA TYR A 325 11.59 -5.05 16.59
C TYR A 325 10.11 -4.70 16.53
N ALA A 326 9.23 -5.70 16.62
CA ALA A 326 7.79 -5.52 16.69
C ALA A 326 7.19 -6.48 17.72
N TRP A 327 6.44 -6.00 18.71
CA TRP A 327 5.89 -6.82 19.79
C TRP A 327 4.50 -6.37 20.24
N GLY A 328 3.76 -7.26 20.89
CA GLY A 328 2.51 -6.92 21.59
C GLY A 328 2.78 -6.55 23.04
N SER A 329 2.20 -5.45 23.52
CA SER A 329 2.40 -4.97 24.88
C SER A 329 1.24 -5.40 25.78
N PRO A 330 1.48 -6.11 26.89
CA PRO A 330 0.42 -6.46 27.83
C PRO A 330 -0.10 -5.27 28.65
N ALA A 331 0.47 -4.07 28.48
CA ALA A 331 0.21 -2.89 29.30
C ALA A 331 -1.25 -2.41 29.29
N THR A 332 -2.00 -2.68 28.22
CA THR A 332 -3.41 -2.27 28.10
C THR A 332 -4.37 -3.12 28.92
N ALA A 333 -3.93 -4.31 29.37
CA ALA A 333 -4.77 -5.25 30.11
C ALA A 333 -4.35 -5.38 31.57
N LYS A 334 -5.32 -5.74 32.43
CA LYS A 334 -5.11 -6.13 33.82
C LYS A 334 -5.86 -7.40 34.15
N ASN A 335 -5.25 -8.24 34.98
CA ASN A 335 -5.92 -9.38 35.58
C ASN A 335 -6.91 -8.86 36.62
N ARG A 336 -8.18 -9.25 36.48
CA ARG A 336 -9.32 -8.89 37.33
C ARG A 336 -9.98 -10.09 37.96
N SER A 337 -9.28 -11.22 38.01
CA SER A 337 -9.79 -12.44 38.63
C SER A 337 -9.94 -12.34 40.16
N ASP A 338 -9.40 -11.27 40.76
CA ASP A 338 -9.57 -10.85 42.15
C ASP A 338 -10.78 -9.91 42.36
N SER A 339 -11.42 -9.43 41.29
CA SER A 339 -12.66 -8.65 41.36
C SER A 339 -13.72 -9.41 42.17
N THR A 340 -14.57 -8.66 42.87
CA THR A 340 -15.73 -9.22 43.58
C THR A 340 -16.97 -8.94 42.75
N PRO A 341 -17.52 -9.96 42.06
CA PRO A 341 -18.71 -9.76 41.23
C PRO A 341 -19.93 -9.41 42.08
N ALA A 342 -20.82 -8.57 41.54
CA ALA A 342 -22.14 -8.36 42.10
C ALA A 342 -23.13 -9.33 41.44
N VAL A 343 -23.78 -10.18 42.24
CA VAL A 343 -24.68 -11.23 41.74
C VAL A 343 -26.10 -10.96 42.20
N THR A 344 -27.03 -11.06 41.27
CA THR A 344 -28.46 -10.88 41.52
C THR A 344 -29.27 -11.86 40.69
N MET A 345 -30.39 -12.37 41.21
CA MET A 345 -31.36 -13.10 40.38
C MET A 345 -32.32 -12.10 39.74
N LEU A 346 -32.53 -12.24 38.43
CA LEU A 346 -33.35 -11.33 37.65
C LEU A 346 -34.68 -12.00 37.27
N LEU A 347 -35.80 -11.36 37.60
CA LEU A 347 -37.11 -11.67 37.01
C LEU A 347 -37.61 -10.42 36.29
N GLN A 348 -37.87 -10.52 34.99
CA GLN A 348 -38.28 -9.38 34.17
C GLN A 348 -39.80 -9.32 33.98
N MET A 349 -40.38 -8.14 34.13
CA MET A 349 -41.77 -7.80 33.76
C MET A 349 -41.77 -6.78 32.61
N GLU A 350 -42.95 -6.32 32.19
CA GLU A 350 -43.02 -5.13 31.33
C GLU A 350 -42.66 -3.86 32.12
N ALA A 351 -42.18 -2.84 31.41
CA ALA A 351 -41.84 -1.57 32.00
C ALA A 351 -43.07 -0.90 32.63
N GLY A 352 -42.82 -0.11 33.66
CA GLY A 352 -43.84 0.74 34.26
C GLY A 352 -44.70 0.11 35.36
N VAL A 353 -44.17 -0.90 36.04
CA VAL A 353 -44.80 -1.54 37.20
C VAL A 353 -45.12 -0.54 38.31
N ALA A 354 -46.30 -0.69 38.89
CA ALA A 354 -46.83 0.14 39.96
C ALA A 354 -46.23 -0.22 41.33
N PRO A 355 -45.82 0.77 42.14
CA PRO A 355 -45.39 0.54 43.51
C PRO A 355 -46.45 -0.14 44.38
N GLY A 356 -46.04 -1.21 45.08
CA GLY A 356 -46.85 -2.01 46.00
C GLY A 356 -47.67 -3.11 45.32
N SER A 357 -47.57 -3.24 43.99
CA SER A 357 -48.44 -4.14 43.23
C SER A 357 -47.89 -5.56 43.05
N VAL A 358 -46.57 -5.75 43.16
CA VAL A 358 -45.92 -7.02 42.80
C VAL A 358 -46.13 -8.09 43.87
N LYS A 359 -46.63 -9.25 43.46
CA LYS A 359 -46.78 -10.45 44.27
C LYS A 359 -46.17 -11.64 43.54
N LEU A 360 -45.20 -12.27 44.18
CA LEU A 360 -44.50 -13.47 43.73
C LEU A 360 -45.07 -14.67 44.50
N SER A 361 -45.41 -15.73 43.78
CA SER A 361 -45.84 -16.99 44.39
C SER A 361 -45.28 -18.19 43.64
N TRP A 362 -44.78 -19.18 44.39
CA TRP A 362 -44.19 -20.40 43.87
C TRP A 362 -44.34 -21.55 44.87
N THR A 363 -43.95 -22.77 44.46
CA THR A 363 -43.94 -23.95 45.34
C THR A 363 -42.53 -24.46 45.52
N ASP A 364 -42.07 -24.53 46.77
CA ASP A 364 -40.79 -25.13 47.16
C ASP A 364 -40.92 -25.69 48.58
N ASN A 365 -41.02 -27.01 48.69
CA ASN A 365 -41.33 -27.74 49.93
C ASN A 365 -42.55 -27.14 50.68
N GLY A 366 -43.55 -26.69 49.92
CA GLY A 366 -44.72 -25.94 50.40
C GLY A 366 -44.96 -24.68 49.57
N ALA A 367 -46.11 -24.02 49.77
CA ALA A 367 -46.39 -22.74 49.13
C ALA A 367 -45.50 -21.63 49.72
N LYS A 368 -44.87 -20.85 48.84
CA LYS A 368 -44.01 -19.73 49.20
C LYS A 368 -44.48 -18.48 48.45
N ALA A 369 -44.30 -17.33 49.08
CA ALA A 369 -44.61 -16.05 48.47
C ALA A 369 -43.63 -14.99 48.93
N ALA A 370 -43.46 -13.99 48.07
CA ALA A 370 -42.82 -12.73 48.40
C ALA A 370 -43.62 -11.61 47.74
N GLN A 371 -43.60 -10.42 48.32
CA GLN A 371 -44.37 -9.31 47.83
C GLN A 371 -43.59 -8.02 47.96
N ASP A 372 -43.90 -7.09 47.07
CA ASP A 372 -43.46 -5.72 47.15
C ASP A 372 -44.13 -4.98 48.33
N ASP A 373 -43.35 -4.26 49.10
CA ASP A 373 -43.79 -3.45 50.25
C ASP A 373 -44.28 -2.04 49.86
N GLY A 374 -44.24 -1.69 48.57
CA GLY A 374 -44.57 -0.36 48.07
C GLY A 374 -43.45 0.66 48.25
N MET A 375 -42.33 0.24 48.83
CA MET A 375 -41.06 0.95 48.90
C MET A 375 -40.00 0.25 48.02
N GLY A 376 -40.46 -0.54 47.04
CA GLY A 376 -39.67 -1.30 46.07
C GLY A 376 -38.78 -2.37 46.67
N ASN A 377 -39.02 -2.80 47.92
CA ASN A 377 -38.39 -4.00 48.47
C ASN A 377 -39.32 -5.18 48.24
N ILE A 378 -38.76 -6.28 47.75
CA ILE A 378 -39.41 -7.57 47.83
C ILE A 378 -39.12 -8.16 49.21
N THR A 379 -40.18 -8.54 49.92
CA THR A 379 -40.13 -9.12 51.27
C THR A 379 -40.94 -10.42 51.33
N GLY A 380 -40.60 -11.31 52.26
CA GLY A 380 -41.24 -12.63 52.39
C GLY A 380 -40.23 -13.75 52.28
N ALA A 381 -40.58 -14.82 51.57
CA ALA A 381 -39.70 -15.99 51.40
C ALA A 381 -38.46 -15.70 50.54
N TRP A 382 -38.53 -14.69 49.66
CA TRP A 382 -37.38 -14.11 48.95
C TRP A 382 -37.27 -12.63 49.32
N THR A 383 -36.05 -12.10 49.30
CA THR A 383 -35.80 -10.67 49.49
C THR A 383 -35.02 -10.07 48.34
N GLY A 384 -35.31 -8.82 48.03
CA GLY A 384 -34.64 -8.08 46.97
C GLY A 384 -35.32 -6.76 46.71
N THR A 385 -35.24 -6.29 45.47
CA THR A 385 -35.81 -5.03 45.05
C THR A 385 -36.55 -5.19 43.73
N VAL A 386 -37.55 -4.35 43.49
CA VAL A 386 -38.18 -4.19 42.18
C VAL A 386 -37.89 -2.79 41.65
N ASP A 387 -37.43 -2.72 40.40
CA ASP A 387 -37.36 -1.49 39.64
C ASP A 387 -38.68 -1.30 38.90
N TYR A 388 -39.52 -0.41 39.43
CA TYR A 388 -40.83 -0.06 38.86
C TYR A 388 -40.77 0.55 37.45
N ARG A 389 -39.63 1.08 37.04
CA ARG A 389 -39.47 1.72 35.73
C ARG A 389 -39.23 0.66 34.66
N SER A 390 -38.26 -0.22 34.87
CA SER A 390 -37.93 -1.28 33.92
C SER A 390 -38.77 -2.54 34.07
N GLY A 391 -39.38 -2.75 35.24
CA GLY A 391 -40.05 -4.01 35.58
C GLY A 391 -39.08 -5.11 36.01
N ASP A 392 -37.81 -4.78 36.27
CA ASP A 392 -36.81 -5.75 36.72
C ASP A 392 -36.96 -6.01 38.23
N ILE A 393 -37.18 -7.26 38.62
CA ILE A 393 -37.06 -7.71 40.01
C ILE A 393 -35.66 -8.30 40.19
N THR A 394 -34.92 -7.72 41.11
CA THR A 394 -33.55 -8.08 41.46
C THR A 394 -33.55 -8.71 42.85
N LEU A 395 -33.35 -10.02 42.94
CA LEU A 395 -33.38 -10.74 44.21
C LEU A 395 -31.95 -10.96 44.72
N THR A 396 -31.72 -10.56 45.98
CA THR A 396 -30.40 -10.57 46.65
C THR A 396 -30.28 -11.70 47.66
N ASN A 397 -31.40 -12.24 48.15
CA ASN A 397 -31.44 -13.48 48.90
C ASN A 397 -32.62 -14.32 48.39
N PHE A 398 -32.29 -15.45 47.78
CA PHE A 398 -33.26 -16.41 47.25
C PHE A 398 -32.72 -17.82 47.53
N ALA A 399 -33.51 -18.65 48.19
CA ALA A 399 -33.11 -19.97 48.65
C ALA A 399 -33.07 -21.04 47.52
N GLY A 400 -33.12 -20.63 46.26
CA GLY A 400 -33.22 -21.52 45.09
C GLY A 400 -31.93 -22.27 44.77
N GLY A 401 -31.29 -22.87 45.77
CA GLY A 401 -30.22 -23.84 45.57
C GLY A 401 -30.78 -25.03 44.77
N ASP A 402 -30.14 -25.29 43.64
CA ASP A 402 -30.26 -26.50 42.82
C ASP A 402 -31.56 -26.74 42.01
N LYS A 403 -32.60 -25.89 42.08
CA LYS A 403 -33.87 -26.11 41.34
C LYS A 403 -34.48 -24.85 40.73
N HIS A 404 -34.92 -24.96 39.46
CA HIS A 404 -35.77 -23.98 38.79
C HIS A 404 -37.19 -24.02 39.37
N LEU A 405 -37.68 -22.85 39.77
CA LEU A 405 -39.01 -22.67 40.32
C LEU A 405 -39.86 -21.90 39.31
N ASP A 406 -41.06 -22.39 39.08
CA ASP A 406 -42.11 -21.68 38.38
C ASP A 406 -42.71 -20.61 39.32
N VAL A 407 -42.48 -19.35 38.98
CA VAL A 407 -42.89 -18.19 39.78
C VAL A 407 -44.03 -17.48 39.06
N LYS A 408 -45.21 -17.48 39.66
CA LYS A 408 -46.31 -16.62 39.23
C LYS A 408 -46.08 -15.22 39.79
N VAL A 409 -46.07 -14.22 38.90
CA VAL A 409 -45.89 -12.80 39.22
C VAL A 409 -47.17 -12.05 38.87
N ASP A 410 -47.91 -11.59 39.89
CA ASP A 410 -49.05 -10.68 39.72
C ASP A 410 -48.57 -9.25 40.00
N TYR A 411 -48.94 -8.27 39.17
CA TYR A 411 -48.51 -6.88 39.28
C TYR A 411 -49.49 -5.91 38.62
N SER A 412 -49.26 -4.60 38.71
CA SER A 412 -50.03 -3.59 37.98
C SER A 412 -49.09 -2.62 37.25
N VAL A 413 -49.54 -1.97 36.18
CA VAL A 413 -48.71 -1.10 35.32
C VAL A 413 -49.38 0.26 35.13
N GLY A 414 -48.59 1.33 35.05
CA GLY A 414 -49.04 2.65 34.62
C GLY A 414 -47.91 3.46 33.99
N GLU A 415 -48.19 4.57 33.34
CA GLU A 415 -47.15 5.40 32.70
C GLU A 415 -46.42 6.31 33.71
N PRO A 416 -45.09 6.49 33.62
CA PRO A 416 -44.34 7.45 34.45
C PRO A 416 -44.30 8.85 33.84
N GLN A 417 -44.09 9.87 34.69
CA GLN A 417 -43.88 11.25 34.27
C GLN A 417 -42.39 11.54 34.11
N THR A 418 -42.04 12.41 33.16
CA THR A 418 -40.67 12.90 32.95
C THR A 418 -40.66 14.42 33.01
N GLN A 419 -39.66 15.00 33.68
CA GLN A 419 -39.46 16.45 33.75
C GLN A 419 -37.97 16.76 33.58
N GLU A 420 -37.65 17.84 32.87
CA GLU A 420 -36.28 18.32 32.67
C GLU A 420 -36.11 19.69 33.34
N PHE A 421 -34.97 19.88 34.00
CA PHE A 421 -34.54 21.14 34.60
C PHE A 421 -33.24 21.58 33.93
N LYS A 422 -33.28 22.74 33.27
CA LYS A 422 -32.10 23.37 32.65
C LYS A 422 -31.48 24.37 33.63
N ALA A 423 -30.17 24.28 33.81
CA ALA A 423 -29.36 25.14 34.68
C ALA A 423 -29.95 25.38 36.09
N PRO A 424 -30.34 24.32 36.85
CA PRO A 424 -30.93 24.53 38.16
C PRO A 424 -29.92 25.16 39.12
N ALA A 425 -30.37 26.19 39.86
CA ALA A 425 -29.50 26.98 40.72
C ALA A 425 -28.92 26.17 41.89
N ARG A 426 -27.63 26.39 42.15
CA ARG A 426 -26.89 25.80 43.26
C ARG A 426 -26.91 26.75 44.47
N GLY A 427 -27.26 26.22 45.64
CA GLY A 427 -27.22 26.96 46.90
C GLY A 427 -25.81 27.14 47.46
N HIS A 428 -25.67 28.01 48.46
CA HIS A 428 -24.39 28.26 49.16
C HIS A 428 -23.86 27.05 49.93
N ASP A 429 -24.71 26.05 50.21
CA ASP A 429 -24.35 24.77 50.82
C ASP A 429 -23.91 23.71 49.79
N GLY A 430 -23.85 24.08 48.50
CA GLY A 430 -23.49 23.21 47.38
C GLY A 430 -24.62 22.32 46.88
N ASN A 431 -25.81 22.37 47.49
CA ASN A 431 -26.96 21.57 47.08
C ASN A 431 -27.77 22.26 45.97
N VAL A 432 -28.44 21.45 45.15
CA VAL A 432 -29.43 21.86 44.15
C VAL A 432 -30.80 21.43 44.67
N THR A 433 -31.79 22.32 44.57
CA THR A 433 -33.18 22.04 44.97
C THR A 433 -34.10 22.12 43.76
N LEU A 434 -34.87 21.06 43.50
CA LEU A 434 -35.81 20.94 42.40
C LEU A 434 -37.23 20.72 42.95
N ASN A 435 -38.23 21.26 42.25
CA ASN A 435 -39.64 21.05 42.58
C ASN A 435 -40.33 20.30 41.42
N LEU A 436 -40.85 19.11 41.71
CA LEU A 436 -41.53 18.28 40.73
C LEU A 436 -42.93 18.83 40.41
N ALA A 437 -43.42 18.59 39.19
CA ALA A 437 -44.73 19.06 38.75
C ALA A 437 -45.91 18.37 39.47
N GLN A 438 -45.67 17.22 40.10
CA GLN A 438 -46.65 16.51 40.93
C GLN A 438 -46.17 16.36 42.37
N ARG A 439 -47.13 16.19 43.27
CA ARG A 439 -46.92 15.89 44.69
C ARG A 439 -47.36 14.46 45.00
N GLN A 440 -47.18 14.01 46.24
CA GLN A 440 -47.52 12.63 46.63
C GLN A 440 -46.79 11.62 45.73
N ILE A 441 -45.49 11.85 45.57
CA ILE A 441 -44.62 10.99 44.77
C ILE A 441 -44.58 9.61 45.43
N LYS A 442 -44.81 8.57 44.66
CA LYS A 442 -44.74 7.20 45.17
C LYS A 442 -43.27 6.87 45.52
N PRO A 443 -42.99 6.36 46.72
CA PRO A 443 -41.65 5.86 47.06
C PRO A 443 -41.11 4.86 46.02
N ARG A 444 -39.79 4.87 45.80
CA ARG A 444 -39.01 4.14 44.79
C ARG A 444 -39.40 4.35 43.32
N SER A 445 -40.28 5.31 43.03
CA SER A 445 -40.65 5.66 41.66
C SER A 445 -39.76 6.74 41.04
N PHE A 446 -38.96 7.46 41.83
CA PHE A 446 -38.18 8.61 41.41
C PHE A 446 -36.77 8.20 40.96
N GLU A 447 -36.38 8.69 39.78
CA GLU A 447 -35.05 8.60 39.19
C GLU A 447 -34.64 10.00 38.73
N MET A 448 -33.37 10.32 38.90
CA MET A 448 -32.77 11.58 38.49
C MET A 448 -31.45 11.32 37.80
N THR A 449 -31.28 11.86 36.61
CA THR A 449 -30.03 11.86 35.86
C THR A 449 -29.54 13.29 35.73
N PHE A 450 -28.27 13.54 36.04
CA PHE A 450 -27.64 14.85 35.92
C PHE A 450 -26.24 14.73 35.35
N ASN A 451 -25.78 15.75 34.61
CA ASN A 451 -24.42 15.76 34.08
C ASN A 451 -23.41 16.38 35.04
N VAL A 452 -22.17 15.89 34.96
CA VAL A 452 -21.01 16.34 35.72
C VAL A 452 -19.80 16.54 34.80
N LEU A 453 -18.90 17.42 35.20
CA LEU A 453 -17.54 17.59 34.68
C LEU A 453 -16.57 16.94 35.66
N VAL A 454 -15.55 16.25 35.16
CA VAL A 454 -14.56 15.56 36.00
C VAL A 454 -13.23 16.33 35.95
N GLU A 455 -12.83 16.94 37.06
CA GLU A 455 -11.77 17.98 37.14
C GLU A 455 -10.40 17.50 36.62
N ASP A 456 -10.01 16.26 36.90
CA ASP A 456 -8.74 15.69 36.45
C ASP A 456 -8.76 15.24 34.98
N TYR A 457 -9.95 15.04 34.40
CA TYR A 457 -10.11 14.62 33.02
C TYR A 457 -9.75 15.79 32.08
N ASP A 458 -10.37 16.96 32.26
CA ASP A 458 -10.17 18.07 31.31
C ASP A 458 -8.75 18.65 31.34
N HIS A 459 -8.13 18.76 32.53
CA HIS A 459 -6.80 19.35 32.65
C HIS A 459 -5.68 18.43 32.14
N LYS A 460 -5.76 17.12 32.40
CA LYS A 460 -4.74 16.15 31.94
C LYS A 460 -4.94 15.71 30.48
N VAL A 461 -6.18 15.77 29.96
CA VAL A 461 -6.47 15.64 28.53
C VAL A 461 -5.87 16.80 27.74
N GLN A 462 -5.91 18.04 28.27
CA GLN A 462 -5.23 19.19 27.67
C GLN A 462 -3.70 19.07 27.72
N GLU A 463 -3.14 18.34 28.68
CA GLU A 463 -1.70 18.07 28.79
C GLU A 463 -1.22 16.83 28.02
N GLY A 464 -2.08 16.08 27.30
CA GLY A 464 -1.65 15.01 26.38
C GLY A 464 -1.50 13.61 26.98
N GLU A 465 -2.03 13.35 28.18
CA GLU A 465 -2.09 11.99 28.75
C GLU A 465 -3.17 11.14 28.01
N ALA A 466 -2.84 9.91 27.57
CA ALA A 466 -3.78 9.07 26.80
C ALA A 466 -5.04 8.67 27.56
N TYR A 467 -6.14 8.64 26.82
CA TYR A 467 -7.42 8.15 27.31
C TYR A 467 -7.33 6.71 27.80
N THR A 468 -7.87 6.51 29.00
CA THR A 468 -8.46 5.25 29.43
C THR A 468 -9.93 5.58 29.72
N ARG A 469 -10.86 4.76 29.21
CA ARG A 469 -12.34 4.95 29.14
C ARG A 469 -12.92 6.19 29.87
N GLN A 470 -13.63 7.04 29.10
CA GLN A 470 -14.46 8.13 29.66
C GLN A 470 -15.37 7.59 30.76
N VAL A 471 -15.26 8.17 31.96
CA VAL A 471 -16.32 8.04 32.96
C VAL A 471 -17.58 8.63 32.33
N ASP A 472 -18.71 7.94 32.50
CA ASP A 472 -19.98 8.45 32.04
C ASP A 472 -20.22 9.83 32.68
N PRO A 473 -20.31 10.92 31.90
CA PRO A 473 -20.51 12.25 32.46
C PRO A 473 -21.93 12.43 33.00
N TYR A 474 -22.79 11.41 32.93
CA TYR A 474 -24.12 11.42 33.52
C TYR A 474 -24.18 10.51 34.75
N VAL A 475 -24.62 11.09 35.86
CA VAL A 475 -24.89 10.37 37.11
C VAL A 475 -26.37 10.10 37.18
N THR A 476 -26.76 8.84 37.37
CA THR A 476 -28.15 8.45 37.62
C THR A 476 -28.31 7.99 39.07
N VAL A 477 -29.21 8.66 39.80
CA VAL A 477 -29.57 8.33 41.17
C VAL A 477 -31.05 8.01 41.27
N ARG A 478 -31.41 7.17 42.22
CA ARG A 478 -32.74 6.62 42.42
C ARG A 478 -33.13 6.79 43.87
N ASP A 479 -34.40 7.06 44.14
CA ASP A 479 -34.82 7.12 45.53
C ASP A 479 -34.82 5.73 46.18
N ASN A 480 -34.44 5.66 47.45
CA ASN A 480 -34.28 4.42 48.20
C ASN A 480 -35.56 3.96 48.92
N GLY A 481 -36.69 4.65 48.74
CA GLY A 481 -37.97 4.39 49.40
C GLY A 481 -38.14 5.05 50.77
N SER A 482 -37.05 5.55 51.37
CA SER A 482 -37.04 6.34 52.61
C SER A 482 -36.70 7.81 52.37
N GLY A 483 -36.81 8.26 51.12
CA GLY A 483 -36.53 9.63 50.71
C GLY A 483 -35.04 9.95 50.49
N GLY A 484 -34.11 9.00 50.55
CA GLY A 484 -32.70 9.21 50.16
C GLY A 484 -32.46 8.90 48.68
N LEU A 485 -31.59 9.64 47.99
CA LEU A 485 -31.30 9.46 46.56
C LEU A 485 -29.95 8.77 46.37
N VAL A 486 -29.97 7.50 45.99
CA VAL A 486 -28.77 6.67 45.91
C VAL A 486 -28.40 6.29 44.47
N ASP A 487 -27.11 6.22 44.16
CA ASP A 487 -26.62 5.67 42.90
C ASP A 487 -26.66 4.12 42.88
N GLY A 488 -26.19 3.50 41.80
CA GLY A 488 -26.10 2.04 41.67
C GLY A 488 -25.18 1.36 42.70
N ASN A 489 -24.32 2.11 43.38
CA ASN A 489 -23.42 1.63 44.43
C ASN A 489 -23.99 1.86 45.84
N GLY A 490 -25.17 2.47 45.97
CA GLY A 490 -25.80 2.83 47.24
C GLY A 490 -25.28 4.14 47.86
N THR A 491 -24.43 4.90 47.16
CA THR A 491 -23.94 6.21 47.61
C THR A 491 -25.10 7.20 47.59
N ASN A 492 -25.36 7.87 48.71
CA ASN A 492 -26.44 8.86 48.79
C ASN A 492 -25.99 10.25 48.31
N PHE A 493 -26.67 10.77 47.29
CA PHE A 493 -26.48 12.09 46.70
C PHE A 493 -27.47 13.13 47.22
N GLY A 494 -28.52 12.74 47.94
CA GLY A 494 -29.53 13.71 48.37
C GLY A 494 -30.79 13.09 48.94
N SER A 495 -31.88 13.84 48.84
CA SER A 495 -33.18 13.42 49.33
C SER A 495 -34.34 13.92 48.49
N ILE A 496 -35.45 13.19 48.52
CA ILE A 496 -36.75 13.59 48.00
C ILE A 496 -37.79 13.56 49.13
N ASP A 497 -38.58 14.62 49.23
CA ASP A 497 -39.79 14.66 50.04
C ASP A 497 -40.98 14.23 49.16
N TYR A 498 -41.52 13.05 49.43
CA TYR A 498 -42.62 12.47 48.68
C TYR A 498 -43.92 13.29 48.80
N ALA A 499 -44.18 13.93 49.94
CA ALA A 499 -45.41 14.66 50.16
C ALA A 499 -45.42 15.97 49.35
N THR A 500 -44.28 16.66 49.29
CA THR A 500 -44.15 17.96 48.63
C THR A 500 -43.63 17.88 47.19
N GLY A 501 -42.98 16.77 46.81
CA GLY A 501 -42.28 16.65 45.53
C GLY A 501 -40.99 17.48 45.46
N THR A 502 -40.38 17.81 46.61
CA THR A 502 -39.14 18.58 46.68
C THR A 502 -37.94 17.65 46.66
N VAL A 503 -37.01 17.87 45.74
CA VAL A 503 -35.75 17.12 45.61
C VAL A 503 -34.60 18.03 46.02
N LYS A 504 -33.75 17.59 46.94
CA LYS A 504 -32.53 18.30 47.34
C LYS A 504 -31.33 17.37 47.21
N PHE A 505 -30.34 17.72 46.41
CA PHE A 505 -29.18 16.85 46.19
C PHE A 505 -27.89 17.62 46.02
N LYS A 506 -26.76 16.96 46.31
CA LYS A 506 -25.42 17.47 46.09
C LYS A 506 -24.85 16.79 44.84
N PRO A 507 -24.68 17.52 43.72
CA PRO A 507 -24.21 16.91 42.48
C PRO A 507 -22.71 16.61 42.49
N ASP A 508 -21.92 17.21 43.39
CA ASP A 508 -20.47 17.03 43.42
C ASP A 508 -20.05 15.86 44.31
N TYR A 509 -19.20 14.98 43.79
CA TYR A 509 -18.72 13.78 44.47
C TYR A 509 -17.33 13.36 43.97
N THR A 510 -16.70 12.39 44.63
CA THR A 510 -15.41 11.82 44.20
C THR A 510 -15.65 10.49 43.50
N THR A 511 -15.13 10.35 42.28
CA THR A 511 -15.15 9.10 41.49
C THR A 511 -13.74 8.55 41.30
N ARG A 512 -13.61 7.29 40.86
CA ARG A 512 -12.32 6.68 40.54
C ARG A 512 -12.14 6.63 39.03
N ILE A 513 -11.04 7.20 38.53
CA ILE A 513 -10.73 7.21 37.10
C ILE A 513 -9.43 6.44 36.83
N PRO A 514 -9.37 5.67 35.73
CA PRO A 514 -8.10 5.12 35.28
C PRO A 514 -7.19 6.26 34.80
N LYS A 515 -5.95 6.27 35.28
CA LYS A 515 -4.87 7.18 34.93
C LYS A 515 -3.78 6.38 34.21
N PRO A 516 -3.32 6.80 33.01
CA PRO A 516 -2.23 6.13 32.32
C PRO A 516 -0.90 6.27 33.09
N ILE A 517 -0.07 5.24 33.00
CA ILE A 517 1.30 5.22 33.52
C ILE A 517 2.22 5.12 32.32
N TYR A 518 3.16 6.06 32.21
CA TYR A 518 4.16 6.07 31.16
C TYR A 518 5.56 5.84 31.72
N ARG A 519 6.41 5.20 30.92
CA ARG A 519 7.86 5.10 31.16
C ARG A 519 8.61 5.96 30.15
N LYS A 520 9.63 6.65 30.64
CA LYS A 520 10.57 7.45 29.85
C LYS A 520 11.88 6.71 29.77
N GLN A 521 12.15 6.03 28.67
CA GLN A 521 13.33 5.19 28.56
C GLN A 521 13.87 5.16 27.14
N PRO A 522 15.16 4.85 26.97
CA PRO A 522 15.72 4.62 25.65
C PRO A 522 15.10 3.34 25.06
N MET A 523 14.56 3.44 23.84
CA MET A 523 14.00 2.33 23.10
C MET A 523 14.31 2.52 21.61
N GLY A 524 15.23 1.71 21.11
CA GLY A 524 15.81 1.90 19.80
C GLY A 524 16.80 3.07 19.74
N GLU A 525 17.17 3.41 18.51
CA GLU A 525 18.21 4.37 18.22
C GLU A 525 17.78 5.37 17.15
N LYS A 526 18.41 6.55 17.15
CA LYS A 526 18.32 7.53 16.09
C LYS A 526 19.70 7.89 15.54
N ILE A 527 19.77 8.16 14.24
CA ILE A 527 20.95 8.74 13.60
C ILE A 527 20.89 10.25 13.80
N VAL A 528 21.89 10.82 14.47
CA VAL A 528 21.93 12.25 14.83
C VAL A 528 22.81 13.05 13.86
N SER A 529 23.78 12.39 13.22
CA SER A 529 24.58 12.98 12.15
C SER A 529 25.17 11.90 11.26
N THR A 530 25.40 12.25 10.00
CA THR A 530 26.12 11.42 9.03
C THR A 530 27.33 12.21 8.55
N GLN A 531 28.54 11.70 8.80
CA GLN A 531 29.81 12.25 8.29
C GLN A 531 30.51 11.14 7.48
N GLY A 532 30.61 11.31 6.17
CA GLY A 532 31.09 10.29 5.24
C GLY A 532 30.26 9.00 5.31
N ASN A 533 30.91 7.87 5.57
CA ASN A 533 30.25 6.57 5.81
C ASN A 533 30.00 6.31 7.31
N GLN A 534 30.33 7.26 8.20
CA GLN A 534 30.11 7.14 9.64
C GLN A 534 28.81 7.83 10.04
N GLN A 535 27.92 7.08 10.68
CA GLN A 535 26.71 7.59 11.30
C GLN A 535 26.94 7.67 12.81
N THR A 536 26.65 8.82 13.41
CA THR A 536 26.59 8.95 14.86
C THR A 536 25.20 8.57 15.31
N VAL A 537 25.12 7.49 16.08
CA VAL A 537 23.86 6.90 16.56
C VAL A 537 23.73 7.17 18.06
N LYS A 538 22.54 7.57 18.50
CA LYS A 538 22.23 7.76 19.93
C LYS A 538 20.97 7.00 20.34
N PRO A 539 20.86 6.59 21.62
CA PRO A 539 19.62 6.04 22.14
C PRO A 539 18.45 7.01 21.95
N LEU A 540 17.30 6.47 21.56
CA LEU A 540 16.10 7.25 21.33
C LEU A 540 15.18 7.15 22.54
N TYR A 541 15.01 8.26 23.26
CA TYR A 541 14.11 8.31 24.41
C TYR A 541 12.65 8.41 23.96
N ARG A 542 11.83 7.49 24.47
CA ARG A 542 10.42 7.35 24.15
C ARG A 542 9.54 7.38 25.38
N LEU A 543 8.30 7.83 25.17
CA LEU A 543 7.22 7.79 26.14
C LEU A 543 6.36 6.54 25.86
N VAL A 544 6.64 5.45 26.58
CA VAL A 544 6.00 4.14 26.37
C VAL A 544 4.89 3.94 27.40
N PHE A 545 3.72 3.49 26.93
CA PHE A 545 2.61 3.14 27.81
C PHE A 545 2.93 1.88 28.63
N ALA A 546 2.94 2.03 29.95
CA ALA A 546 3.37 0.99 30.88
C ALA A 546 2.22 0.37 31.69
N GLY A 547 1.01 0.91 31.54
CA GLY A 547 -0.19 0.45 32.24
C GLY A 547 -1.07 1.61 32.68
N PHE A 548 -2.03 1.34 33.55
CA PHE A 548 -2.89 2.35 34.14
C PHE A 548 -3.15 2.06 35.62
N GLU A 549 -3.51 3.05 36.42
CA GLU A 549 -3.92 2.92 37.83
C GLU A 549 -5.19 3.71 38.12
N TYR A 550 -5.95 3.37 39.14
CA TYR A 550 -7.14 4.13 39.50
C TYR A 550 -6.83 5.18 40.56
N ILE A 551 -7.05 6.44 40.24
CA ILE A 551 -6.95 7.58 41.17
C ILE A 551 -8.35 8.12 41.50
N ASN A 552 -8.45 8.84 42.61
CA ASN A 552 -9.67 9.57 42.96
C ASN A 552 -9.70 10.91 42.22
N ALA A 553 -10.84 11.26 41.61
CA ALA A 553 -11.05 12.51 40.90
C ALA A 553 -12.37 13.17 41.35
N LEU A 554 -12.42 14.50 41.38
CA LEU A 554 -13.64 15.25 41.64
C LEU A 554 -14.52 15.25 40.39
N ALA A 555 -15.79 14.89 40.57
CA ALA A 555 -16.86 15.07 39.59
C ALA A 555 -17.81 16.15 40.12
N SER A 556 -18.01 17.22 39.37
CA SER A 556 -18.80 18.39 39.79
C SER A 556 -19.80 18.80 38.71
N ALA A 557 -21.01 19.20 39.09
CA ALA A 557 -21.96 19.71 38.09
C ALA A 557 -21.45 21.02 37.44
N PRO A 558 -21.67 21.21 36.12
CA PRO A 558 -21.31 22.43 35.42
C PRO A 558 -21.86 23.69 36.10
N ILE A 559 -21.14 24.79 35.95
CA ILE A 559 -21.50 26.10 36.53
C ILE A 559 -22.19 27.03 35.51
N ASP A 560 -22.49 26.52 34.32
CA ASP A 560 -23.09 27.25 33.20
C ASP A 560 -24.40 26.58 32.72
N ASP A 561 -24.93 27.07 31.60
CA ASP A 561 -26.20 26.60 31.01
C ASP A 561 -26.14 25.15 30.49
N SER A 562 -24.97 24.49 30.52
CA SER A 562 -24.82 23.08 30.16
C SER A 562 -25.26 22.12 31.27
N PHE A 563 -25.49 22.59 32.49
CA PHE A 563 -26.00 21.74 33.58
C PHE A 563 -27.47 21.40 33.35
N VAL A 564 -27.77 20.11 33.19
CA VAL A 564 -29.12 19.59 32.95
C VAL A 564 -29.40 18.48 33.95
N VAL A 565 -30.60 18.52 34.52
CA VAL A 565 -31.12 17.47 35.39
C VAL A 565 -32.43 16.96 34.82
N THR A 566 -32.50 15.69 34.49
CA THR A 566 -33.71 15.03 34.01
C THR A 566 -34.21 14.08 35.08
N VAL A 567 -35.50 14.14 35.39
CA VAL A 567 -36.13 13.28 36.39
C VAL A 567 -37.27 12.49 35.78
N ARG A 568 -37.48 11.29 36.32
CA ARG A 568 -38.61 10.42 36.00
C ARG A 568 -39.25 9.96 37.30
N TYR A 569 -40.55 10.13 37.46
CA TYR A 569 -41.25 9.86 38.72
C TYR A 569 -42.72 9.52 38.53
N ARG A 570 -43.39 9.10 39.61
CA ARG A 570 -44.84 8.80 39.61
C ARG A 570 -45.53 9.47 40.80
N GLY A 571 -46.58 10.22 40.52
CA GLY A 571 -47.56 10.63 41.54
C GLY A 571 -48.70 9.61 41.66
N GLN A 572 -49.83 10.06 42.21
CA GLN A 572 -51.07 9.29 42.24
C GLN A 572 -51.69 9.18 40.84
N GLN A 573 -51.98 7.95 40.38
CA GLN A 573 -52.55 7.66 39.05
C GLN A 573 -53.28 6.31 39.01
N SER A 574 -54.03 6.05 37.93
CA SER A 574 -54.69 4.76 37.62
C SER A 574 -53.70 3.74 37.06
N GLU A 575 -53.95 2.44 37.31
CA GLU A 575 -53.05 1.33 37.01
C GLU A 575 -53.81 0.10 36.49
N ASP A 576 -53.22 -0.64 35.55
CA ASP A 576 -53.81 -1.85 34.93
C ASP A 576 -53.20 -3.12 35.53
N ALA A 577 -54.04 -4.06 35.98
CA ALA A 577 -53.58 -5.33 36.55
C ALA A 577 -53.06 -6.32 35.48
N ARG A 578 -51.98 -7.04 35.81
CA ARG A 578 -51.25 -7.96 34.94
C ARG A 578 -50.81 -9.21 35.71
N THR A 579 -50.61 -10.30 34.98
CA THR A 579 -50.03 -11.55 35.50
C THR A 579 -49.01 -12.09 34.50
N LYS A 580 -47.86 -12.55 34.98
CA LYS A 580 -46.79 -13.19 34.19
C LYS A 580 -46.31 -14.46 34.88
N GLN A 581 -46.04 -15.50 34.08
CA GLN A 581 -45.31 -16.68 34.53
C GLN A 581 -43.81 -16.44 34.29
N ALA A 582 -42.99 -16.54 35.33
CA ALA A 582 -41.55 -16.41 35.28
C ALA A 582 -40.87 -17.67 35.83
N THR A 583 -39.58 -17.84 35.56
CA THR A 583 -38.79 -18.98 36.03
C THR A 583 -37.57 -18.47 36.80
N SER A 584 -37.29 -19.06 37.96
CA SER A 584 -36.09 -18.72 38.74
C SER A 584 -34.82 -19.34 38.13
N GLY A 585 -33.65 -18.83 38.53
CA GLY A 585 -32.35 -19.37 38.12
C GLY A 585 -31.63 -18.55 37.04
N VAL A 586 -32.20 -17.42 36.61
CA VAL A 586 -31.51 -16.44 35.77
C VAL A 586 -30.68 -15.50 36.66
N LEU A 587 -29.36 -15.59 36.58
CA LEU A 587 -28.46 -14.66 37.28
C LEU A 587 -28.00 -13.55 36.36
N ARG A 588 -27.98 -12.33 36.90
CA ARG A 588 -27.21 -11.21 36.37
C ARG A 588 -25.97 -11.03 37.26
N VAL A 589 -24.81 -11.24 36.65
CA VAL A 589 -23.48 -11.15 37.27
C VAL A 589 -22.76 -9.95 36.68
N ASP A 590 -22.57 -8.91 37.48
CA ASP A 590 -21.68 -7.80 37.11
C ASP A 590 -20.25 -8.17 37.52
N LEU A 591 -19.37 -8.35 36.54
CA LEU A 591 -18.01 -8.84 36.76
C LEU A 591 -17.06 -7.73 37.23
N LEU A 592 -17.37 -6.46 36.93
CA LEU A 592 -16.51 -5.30 37.18
C LEU A 592 -17.30 -4.14 37.80
N PRO A 593 -18.08 -4.34 38.88
CA PRO A 593 -19.05 -3.35 39.37
C PRO A 593 -18.42 -2.04 39.84
N THR A 594 -17.14 -2.06 40.21
CA THR A 594 -16.39 -0.88 40.70
C THR A 594 -15.30 -0.41 39.74
N LEU A 595 -15.19 -1.04 38.56
CA LEU A 595 -14.12 -0.81 37.60
C LEU A 595 -14.70 -0.48 36.24
N HIS A 596 -14.38 0.71 35.72
CA HIS A 596 -14.83 1.17 34.40
C HIS A 596 -13.92 0.63 33.29
N GLU A 597 -13.72 -0.69 33.26
CA GLU A 597 -12.93 -1.41 32.24
C GLU A 597 -13.84 -2.17 31.29
N ARG A 598 -13.32 -2.48 30.09
CA ARG A 598 -13.96 -3.44 29.20
C ARG A 598 -13.44 -4.82 29.54
N VAL A 599 -14.30 -5.83 29.48
CA VAL A 599 -13.88 -7.22 29.59
C VAL A 599 -13.20 -7.62 28.29
N VAL A 600 -12.01 -8.23 28.37
CA VAL A 600 -11.36 -8.81 27.19
C VAL A 600 -12.18 -10.03 26.74
N PRO A 601 -12.64 -10.11 25.48
CA PRO A 601 -13.37 -11.26 24.99
C PRO A 601 -12.59 -12.57 25.18
N GLY A 602 -13.28 -13.64 25.55
CA GLY A 602 -12.67 -14.93 25.83
C GLY A 602 -11.91 -14.98 27.16
N SER A 603 -11.99 -13.95 28.02
CA SER A 603 -11.28 -13.85 29.31
C SER A 603 -12.13 -14.07 30.57
N VAL A 604 -13.46 -14.26 30.49
CA VAL A 604 -14.35 -14.60 31.63
C VAL A 604 -14.49 -16.09 31.93
N CYS A 605 -14.15 -16.50 33.15
CA CYS A 605 -14.42 -17.85 33.64
C CYS A 605 -14.72 -17.78 35.14
N PHE A 606 -15.81 -18.39 35.57
CA PHE A 606 -16.24 -18.38 36.96
C PHE A 606 -17.06 -19.63 37.28
N THR A 607 -17.12 -19.98 38.56
CA THR A 607 -17.98 -21.05 39.05
C THR A 607 -19.21 -20.48 39.74
N THR A 608 -20.34 -21.15 39.56
CA THR A 608 -21.50 -21.01 40.44
C THR A 608 -22.14 -22.39 40.65
N GLY A 609 -22.50 -22.71 41.90
CA GLY A 609 -22.88 -24.08 42.27
C GLY A 609 -21.75 -25.07 41.98
N SER A 610 -22.05 -26.16 41.28
CA SER A 610 -21.06 -27.15 40.85
C SER A 610 -20.48 -26.90 39.45
N GLU A 611 -21.04 -25.92 38.74
CA GLU A 611 -20.74 -25.68 37.33
C GLU A 611 -19.69 -24.60 37.11
N THR A 612 -18.96 -24.74 36.00
CA THR A 612 -17.97 -23.76 35.54
C THR A 612 -18.43 -23.14 34.23
N TYR A 613 -18.60 -21.82 34.24
CA TYR A 613 -19.06 -21.02 33.11
C TYR A 613 -17.88 -20.28 32.51
N PHE A 614 -17.82 -20.25 31.18
CA PHE A 614 -16.79 -19.55 30.43
C PHE A 614 -17.39 -18.89 29.19
N ASP A 615 -16.80 -17.80 28.73
CA ASP A 615 -17.31 -17.07 27.59
C ASP A 615 -16.64 -17.48 26.26
N ARG A 616 -17.43 -17.46 25.18
CA ARG A 616 -16.95 -17.53 23.80
C ARG A 616 -17.86 -16.70 22.91
N ARG A 617 -17.29 -15.74 22.16
CA ARG A 617 -17.98 -14.95 21.13
C ARG A 617 -19.27 -14.25 21.64
N GLY A 618 -19.23 -13.68 22.85
CA GLY A 618 -20.37 -12.96 23.45
C GLY A 618 -21.40 -13.85 24.15
N GLU A 619 -21.19 -15.16 24.16
CA GLU A 619 -22.07 -16.12 24.85
C GLU A 619 -21.35 -16.85 25.97
N LEU A 620 -22.11 -17.31 26.96
CA LEU A 620 -21.61 -18.12 28.07
C LEU A 620 -21.92 -19.59 27.83
N TYR A 621 -20.94 -20.44 28.12
CA TYR A 621 -21.02 -21.89 28.00
C TYR A 621 -20.58 -22.58 29.29
N TYR A 622 -21.07 -23.80 29.49
CA TYR A 622 -20.72 -24.68 30.61
C TYR A 622 -20.64 -26.14 30.12
N ARG A 623 -20.18 -27.06 30.98
CA ARG A 623 -20.00 -28.50 30.66
C ARG A 623 -19.26 -28.76 29.35
N LEU A 624 -18.06 -28.20 29.22
CA LEU A 624 -17.16 -28.50 28.10
C LEU A 624 -16.87 -30.00 28.05
N ASN A 625 -17.12 -30.62 26.90
CA ASN A 625 -16.56 -31.92 26.56
C ASN A 625 -15.14 -31.71 26.00
N PRO A 626 -14.10 -32.08 26.74
CA PRO A 626 -12.73 -31.78 26.33
C PRO A 626 -12.26 -32.61 25.13
N ALA A 627 -12.94 -33.70 24.74
CA ALA A 627 -12.56 -34.49 23.57
C ALA A 627 -13.11 -33.91 22.25
N THR A 628 -14.26 -33.23 22.30
CA THR A 628 -14.93 -32.70 21.10
C THR A 628 -14.92 -31.19 21.02
N GLY A 629 -14.64 -30.50 22.13
CA GLY A 629 -14.73 -29.04 22.24
C GLY A 629 -16.17 -28.52 22.35
N ALA A 630 -17.17 -29.40 22.31
CA ALA A 630 -18.57 -29.06 22.45
C ALA A 630 -18.88 -28.64 23.89
N ALA A 631 -19.75 -27.64 24.05
CA ALA A 631 -20.22 -27.16 25.35
C ALA A 631 -21.69 -26.74 25.23
N THR A 632 -22.39 -26.68 26.35
CA THR A 632 -23.80 -26.27 26.38
C THR A 632 -23.87 -24.76 26.60
N LYS A 633 -24.72 -24.06 25.83
CA LYS A 633 -24.97 -22.62 26.03
C LYS A 633 -25.69 -22.41 27.37
N ALA A 634 -25.24 -21.43 28.15
CA ALA A 634 -25.77 -21.07 29.47
C ALA A 634 -26.23 -19.62 29.56
N GLY A 635 -26.00 -18.79 28.55
CA GLY A 635 -26.46 -17.40 28.53
C GLY A 635 -25.57 -16.49 27.69
N SER A 636 -25.43 -15.23 28.09
CA SER A 636 -24.75 -14.18 27.31
C SER A 636 -23.84 -13.29 28.15
N ILE A 637 -22.93 -12.58 27.50
CA ILE A 637 -22.09 -11.57 28.13
C ILE A 637 -21.97 -10.32 27.25
N ASN A 638 -22.06 -9.16 27.88
CA ASN A 638 -21.72 -7.89 27.26
C ASN A 638 -20.31 -7.46 27.72
N TYR A 639 -19.35 -7.51 26.79
CA TYR A 639 -17.95 -7.17 27.08
C TYR A 639 -17.72 -5.69 27.38
N GLU A 640 -18.59 -4.79 26.90
CA GLU A 640 -18.48 -3.36 27.17
C GLU A 640 -18.89 -3.03 28.61
N THR A 641 -19.98 -3.64 29.09
CA THR A 641 -20.52 -3.39 30.44
C THR A 641 -19.98 -4.34 31.49
N GLY A 642 -19.42 -5.49 31.09
CA GLY A 642 -18.99 -6.55 32.03
C GLY A 642 -20.15 -7.34 32.63
N ILE A 643 -21.37 -7.21 32.11
CA ILE A 643 -22.55 -7.92 32.61
C ILE A 643 -22.66 -9.28 31.92
N ALA A 644 -22.64 -10.34 32.72
CA ALA A 644 -22.93 -11.71 32.33
C ALA A 644 -24.35 -12.10 32.78
N VAL A 645 -25.15 -12.65 31.87
CA VAL A 645 -26.47 -13.22 32.17
C VAL A 645 -26.38 -14.72 32.03
N VAL A 646 -26.64 -15.45 33.13
CA VAL A 646 -26.64 -16.91 33.19
C VAL A 646 -28.08 -17.37 33.30
N GLU A 647 -28.63 -18.00 32.27
CA GLU A 647 -30.05 -18.40 32.19
C GLU A 647 -30.35 -19.65 33.03
N LEU A 648 -29.33 -20.47 33.30
CA LEU A 648 -29.43 -21.76 34.01
C LEU A 648 -28.33 -21.88 35.09
N ALA A 649 -28.46 -21.15 36.19
CA ALA A 649 -27.51 -21.22 37.30
C ALA A 649 -27.92 -22.23 38.39
N GLU A 650 -26.99 -23.07 38.84
CA GLU A 650 -27.21 -24.05 39.93
C GLU A 650 -27.10 -23.42 41.33
N GLY A 651 -26.46 -22.26 41.46
CA GLY A 651 -26.31 -21.54 42.72
C GLY A 651 -26.18 -20.04 42.50
N SER A 652 -26.02 -19.27 43.57
CA SER A 652 -25.91 -17.79 43.52
C SER A 652 -24.53 -17.27 43.92
N ALA A 653 -23.66 -18.11 44.48
CA ALA A 653 -22.31 -17.74 44.84
C ALA A 653 -21.39 -17.83 43.61
N VAL A 654 -20.94 -16.68 43.12
CA VAL A 654 -20.00 -16.61 41.99
C VAL A 654 -18.56 -16.49 42.50
N ARG A 655 -17.69 -17.37 42.02
CA ARG A 655 -16.23 -17.25 42.22
C ARG A 655 -15.54 -17.12 40.87
N LEU A 656 -14.83 -16.02 40.66
CA LEU A 656 -14.01 -15.82 39.47
C LEU A 656 -12.82 -16.78 39.46
N LEU A 657 -12.63 -17.47 38.34
CA LEU A 657 -11.45 -18.28 38.03
C LEU A 657 -10.49 -17.54 37.10
N ALA A 658 -11.01 -16.74 36.18
CA ALA A 658 -10.23 -15.90 35.30
C ALA A 658 -11.07 -14.72 34.78
N LEU A 659 -10.45 -13.54 34.70
CA LEU A 659 -11.04 -12.32 34.17
C LEU A 659 -9.92 -11.36 33.77
N ALA A 660 -9.97 -10.79 32.56
CA ALA A 660 -9.11 -9.68 32.19
C ALA A 660 -9.94 -8.45 31.83
N GLY A 661 -9.56 -7.31 32.40
CA GLY A 661 -10.07 -5.99 32.04
C GLY A 661 -9.06 -5.25 31.17
N THR A 662 -9.54 -4.43 30.24
CA THR A 662 -8.69 -3.64 29.35
C THR A 662 -9.21 -2.22 29.18
N VAL A 663 -8.29 -1.30 28.87
CA VAL A 663 -8.58 0.07 28.47
C VAL A 663 -8.50 0.20 26.94
N LYS A 664 -9.16 1.21 26.37
CA LYS A 664 -9.26 1.37 24.91
C LYS A 664 -7.99 2.01 24.33
N GLY A 665 -7.45 1.40 23.27
CA GLY A 665 -6.37 1.95 22.44
C GLY A 665 -4.95 1.60 22.92
N ASN A 666 -3.99 1.55 21.99
CA ASN A 666 -2.56 1.45 22.30
C ASN A 666 -1.87 2.78 21.92
N PRO A 667 -1.58 3.67 22.89
CA PRO A 667 -0.98 4.97 22.59
C PRO A 667 0.52 4.83 22.30
N VAL A 668 0.96 5.29 21.13
CA VAL A 668 2.36 5.24 20.69
C VAL A 668 2.86 6.61 20.25
N ASP A 669 4.09 6.94 20.61
CA ASP A 669 4.78 8.19 20.25
C ASP A 669 5.67 8.06 19.00
N GLU A 670 5.91 6.83 18.55
CA GLU A 670 6.77 6.50 17.42
C GLU A 670 6.39 5.14 16.85
N ALA A 671 6.54 5.01 15.53
CA ALA A 671 6.37 3.76 14.81
C ALA A 671 7.51 3.58 13.79
N VAL A 672 8.03 2.36 13.72
CA VAL A 672 9.02 1.93 12.71
C VAL A 672 8.55 0.64 12.07
N TRP A 673 8.50 0.61 10.74
CA TRP A 673 8.09 -0.58 10.00
C TRP A 673 8.77 -0.69 8.65
N ARG A 674 8.58 -1.81 7.97
CA ARG A 674 9.00 -2.00 6.58
C ARG A 674 7.78 -2.16 5.68
N ILE A 675 7.82 -1.51 4.53
CA ILE A 675 6.84 -1.69 3.47
C ILE A 675 7.04 -3.09 2.86
N PRO A 676 5.97 -3.88 2.62
CA PRO A 676 6.08 -5.27 2.16
C PRO A 676 6.87 -5.47 0.87
N SER A 677 6.84 -4.47 -0.02
CA SER A 677 7.52 -4.47 -1.31
C SER A 677 8.37 -3.21 -1.44
N ALA A 678 9.67 -3.41 -1.68
CA ALA A 678 10.64 -2.37 -1.93
C ALA A 678 11.53 -2.78 -3.13
N PRO A 679 12.03 -1.84 -3.94
CA PRO A 679 12.02 -0.39 -3.73
C PRO A 679 10.64 0.28 -3.84
N VAL A 680 10.50 1.41 -3.14
CA VAL A 680 9.29 2.23 -3.07
C VAL A 680 9.51 3.49 -3.90
N ARG A 681 8.50 3.89 -4.68
CA ARG A 681 8.57 5.07 -5.54
C ARG A 681 8.75 6.33 -4.68
N PRO A 682 9.76 7.18 -4.98
CA PRO A 682 9.95 8.43 -4.27
C PRO A 682 8.68 9.29 -4.24
N SER A 683 8.44 9.95 -3.11
CA SER A 683 7.24 10.77 -2.84
C SER A 683 5.89 10.05 -2.90
N SER A 684 5.86 8.71 -2.99
CA SER A 684 4.59 7.96 -3.03
C SER A 684 4.02 7.61 -1.66
N LEU A 685 4.83 7.64 -0.60
CA LEU A 685 4.39 7.30 0.75
C LEU A 685 3.49 8.40 1.32
N HIS A 686 2.30 7.99 1.73
CA HIS A 686 1.33 8.79 2.46
C HIS A 686 0.98 8.10 3.78
N ILE A 687 0.92 8.85 4.87
CA ILE A 687 0.64 8.33 6.21
C ILE A 687 -0.52 9.11 6.82
N THR A 688 -1.42 8.40 7.49
CA THR A 688 -2.44 9.01 8.35
C THR A 688 -2.46 8.38 9.75
N ALA A 689 -2.82 9.18 10.76
CA ALA A 689 -2.95 8.73 12.15
C ALA A 689 -3.89 9.65 12.95
N THR A 690 -4.45 9.16 14.05
CA THR A 690 -5.34 9.93 14.93
C THR A 690 -4.65 10.19 16.27
N PRO A 691 -4.32 11.45 16.60
CA PRO A 691 -3.80 11.83 17.92
C PRO A 691 -4.77 11.49 19.03
N LEU A 692 -4.23 11.27 20.23
CA LEU A 692 -5.03 11.13 21.44
C LEU A 692 -5.79 12.42 21.78
N THR A 693 -5.42 13.59 21.30
CA THR A 693 -6.22 14.80 21.52
C THR A 693 -7.40 14.92 20.55
N GLY A 694 -7.57 13.98 19.61
CA GLY A 694 -8.53 14.04 18.50
C GLY A 694 -7.95 14.72 17.24
N GLY A 695 -8.73 14.69 16.16
CA GLY A 695 -8.31 15.17 14.83
C GLY A 695 -7.62 14.08 14.00
N GLN A 696 -7.02 14.47 12.88
CA GLN A 696 -6.29 13.55 11.99
C GLN A 696 -4.96 14.19 11.59
N LEU A 697 -3.88 13.42 11.69
CA LEU A 697 -2.59 13.70 11.08
C LEU A 697 -2.55 13.09 9.68
N SER A 698 -2.00 13.82 8.73
CA SER A 698 -1.84 13.37 7.35
C SER A 698 -0.57 13.99 6.79
N VAL A 699 0.35 13.16 6.29
CA VAL A 699 1.66 13.60 5.77
C VAL A 699 2.07 12.78 4.56
N ARG A 700 2.90 13.36 3.68
CA ARG A 700 3.58 12.65 2.59
C ARG A 700 5.08 12.79 2.75
N SER A 701 5.81 11.76 2.35
CA SER A 701 7.27 11.84 2.22
C SER A 701 7.68 12.70 1.02
N ASP A 702 8.78 13.42 1.12
CA ASP A 702 9.41 14.11 -0.02
C ASP A 702 10.27 13.18 -0.89
N ALA A 703 10.86 13.67 -1.98
CA ALA A 703 11.69 12.84 -2.86
C ALA A 703 13.01 12.37 -2.22
N GLY A 704 13.49 13.05 -1.17
CA GLY A 704 14.70 12.71 -0.42
C GLY A 704 14.44 11.74 0.74
N GLY A 705 13.19 11.33 0.94
CA GLY A 705 12.78 10.41 1.99
C GLY A 705 12.51 11.08 3.34
N LYS A 706 12.50 12.42 3.43
CA LYS A 706 12.10 13.14 4.65
C LYS A 706 10.58 13.15 4.78
N ILE A 707 10.08 13.02 6.00
CA ILE A 707 8.68 13.16 6.37
C ILE A 707 8.60 14.31 7.37
N GLU A 708 7.88 15.38 7.01
CA GLU A 708 7.74 16.56 7.85
C GLU A 708 6.30 17.08 7.75
N GLY A 709 5.65 17.23 8.90
CA GLY A 709 4.29 17.75 8.98
C GLY A 709 4.01 18.36 10.35
N THR A 710 2.80 18.87 10.54
CA THR A 710 2.40 19.39 11.85
C THR A 710 2.31 18.24 12.84
N ASN A 711 3.07 18.30 13.94
CA ASN A 711 3.13 17.27 14.98
C ASN A 711 3.57 15.87 14.50
N ILE A 712 4.33 15.79 13.40
CA ILE A 712 4.90 14.55 12.88
C ILE A 712 6.24 14.79 12.18
N GLU A 713 7.25 13.99 12.50
CA GLU A 713 8.53 13.97 11.81
C GLU A 713 8.94 12.52 11.51
N GLY A 714 9.74 12.30 10.48
CA GLY A 714 10.20 10.95 10.15
C GLY A 714 11.02 10.87 8.88
N THR A 715 11.31 9.64 8.47
CA THR A 715 12.03 9.33 7.24
C THR A 715 11.56 8.01 6.64
N ILE A 716 11.70 7.86 5.32
CA ILE A 716 11.61 6.61 4.58
C ILE A 716 12.92 6.37 3.83
N ASP A 717 13.45 5.16 3.92
CA ASP A 717 14.45 4.65 2.99
C ASP A 717 13.73 3.94 1.85
N TYR A 718 13.74 4.55 0.66
CA TYR A 718 13.02 4.04 -0.53
C TYR A 718 13.59 2.73 -1.07
N GLU A 719 14.83 2.37 -0.76
CA GLU A 719 15.46 1.14 -1.24
C GLU A 719 15.03 -0.06 -0.38
N THR A 720 15.10 0.11 0.93
CA THR A 720 14.76 -0.93 1.91
C THR A 720 13.27 -0.98 2.23
N GLY A 721 12.55 0.12 1.97
CA GLY A 721 11.15 0.32 2.34
C GLY A 721 10.94 0.59 3.83
N VAL A 722 12.01 0.84 4.60
CA VAL A 722 11.90 1.13 6.04
C VAL A 722 11.38 2.54 6.26
N VAL A 723 10.33 2.66 7.06
CA VAL A 723 9.70 3.92 7.45
C VAL A 723 9.83 4.09 8.95
N ARG A 724 10.22 5.28 9.37
CA ARG A 724 10.26 5.72 10.76
C ARG A 724 9.50 7.02 10.90
N VAL A 725 8.58 7.09 11.86
CA VAL A 725 7.85 8.33 12.20
C VAL A 725 7.74 8.49 13.70
N ARG A 726 7.84 9.74 14.16
CA ARG A 726 7.57 10.16 15.52
C ARG A 726 6.44 11.18 15.51
N PHE A 727 5.57 11.08 16.51
CA PHE A 727 4.41 11.95 16.66
C PHE A 727 4.66 12.93 17.81
N GLY A 728 4.63 14.23 17.51
CA GLY A 728 5.08 15.27 18.42
C GLY A 728 5.81 16.41 17.71
N ARG A 729 6.50 17.23 18.50
CA ARG A 729 7.24 18.40 17.99
C ARG A 729 8.44 18.73 18.86
N LEU A 730 9.46 19.35 18.28
CA LEU A 730 10.60 19.88 19.02
C LEU A 730 10.25 21.20 19.73
N VAL A 731 10.44 21.25 21.04
CA VAL A 731 10.21 22.44 21.88
C VAL A 731 11.48 22.83 22.64
N THR A 732 11.50 24.04 23.21
CA THR A 732 12.58 24.46 24.11
C THR A 732 12.51 23.66 25.41
N ALA A 733 13.65 23.11 25.87
CA ALA A 733 13.70 22.31 27.08
C ALA A 733 13.45 23.13 28.36
N ALA A 734 14.05 24.32 28.43
CA ALA A 734 13.88 25.22 29.56
C ALA A 734 12.41 25.66 29.74
N GLY A 735 11.89 25.55 30.96
CA GLY A 735 10.50 25.87 31.31
C GLY A 735 9.52 24.69 31.20
N ASN A 736 9.97 23.53 30.70
CA ASN A 736 9.16 22.31 30.58
C ASN A 736 9.56 21.20 31.55
N GLU A 737 10.42 21.49 32.54
CA GLU A 737 11.01 20.48 33.45
C GLU A 737 9.97 19.76 34.32
N SER A 738 8.80 20.36 34.54
CA SER A 738 7.70 19.77 35.29
C SER A 738 6.77 18.90 34.43
N LYS A 739 6.94 18.86 33.10
CA LYS A 739 6.07 18.09 32.21
C LYS A 739 6.34 16.60 32.34
N TYR A 740 5.28 15.79 32.29
CA TYR A 740 5.37 14.34 32.51
C TYR A 740 6.30 13.64 31.51
N TRP A 741 6.37 14.13 30.26
CA TRP A 741 7.23 13.63 29.19
C TRP A 741 8.69 14.10 29.28
N TYR A 742 9.01 15.10 30.12
CA TYR A 742 10.36 15.66 30.20
C TYR A 742 11.36 14.63 30.73
N ASN A 743 12.48 14.47 30.03
CA ASN A 743 13.63 13.69 30.44
C ASN A 743 14.91 14.50 30.16
N PRO A 744 15.75 14.78 31.19
CA PRO A 744 17.00 15.53 31.00
C PRO A 744 17.95 14.86 29.99
N ASP A 745 17.97 13.52 29.92
CA ASP A 745 18.85 12.78 28.99
C ASP A 745 18.39 12.86 27.54
N ALA A 746 17.13 13.30 27.30
CA ALA A 746 16.57 13.49 25.97
C ALA A 746 16.80 14.91 25.41
N VAL A 747 17.40 15.82 26.20
CA VAL A 747 17.65 17.21 25.78
C VAL A 747 18.85 17.27 24.85
N GLU A 748 18.65 17.83 23.66
CA GLU A 748 19.70 18.03 22.67
C GLU A 748 19.69 19.47 22.16
N ASN A 749 20.85 20.15 22.23
CA ASN A 749 21.01 21.53 21.79
C ASN A 749 19.96 22.49 22.40
N GLY A 750 19.58 22.27 23.66
CA GLY A 750 18.55 23.07 24.38
C GLY A 750 17.11 22.81 23.91
N LYS A 751 16.90 21.84 23.03
CA LYS A 751 15.59 21.38 22.56
C LYS A 751 15.27 19.98 23.09
N ILE A 752 13.99 19.66 23.15
CA ILE A 752 13.47 18.36 23.58
C ILE A 752 12.23 18.03 22.75
N TRP A 753 12.01 16.74 22.49
CA TRP A 753 10.81 16.26 21.82
C TRP A 753 9.63 16.24 22.80
N GLU A 754 8.58 16.99 22.49
CA GLU A 754 7.27 16.89 23.13
C GLU A 754 6.45 15.83 22.38
N PRO A 755 6.22 14.63 22.95
CA PRO A 755 5.44 13.58 22.30
C PRO A 755 3.96 13.95 22.27
N ILE A 756 3.32 13.69 21.12
CA ILE A 756 1.86 13.77 20.96
C ILE A 756 1.43 12.39 20.46
N PRO A 757 1.18 11.43 21.37
CA PRO A 757 0.97 10.05 20.97
C PRO A 757 -0.32 9.91 20.15
N VAL A 758 -0.33 8.91 19.28
CA VAL A 758 -1.47 8.52 18.44
C VAL A 758 -1.94 7.13 18.83
N TYR A 759 -3.17 6.79 18.46
CA TYR A 759 -3.64 5.42 18.58
C TYR A 759 -2.96 4.53 17.53
N ALA A 760 -2.23 3.50 17.95
CA ALA A 760 -1.44 2.65 17.04
C ALA A 760 -2.28 2.00 15.93
N ASP A 761 -3.52 1.60 16.23
CA ASP A 761 -4.51 1.05 15.30
C ASP A 761 -4.99 2.03 14.23
N THR A 762 -4.74 3.32 14.42
CA THR A 762 -5.10 4.36 13.45
C THR A 762 -3.96 4.74 12.50
N ILE A 763 -2.75 4.20 12.71
CA ILE A 763 -1.60 4.50 11.86
C ILE A 763 -1.70 3.67 10.57
N THR A 764 -2.15 4.30 9.50
CA THR A 764 -2.25 3.70 8.17
C THR A 764 -1.32 4.39 7.18
N TYR A 765 -0.88 3.65 6.16
CA TYR A 765 -0.09 4.19 5.07
C TYR A 765 -0.49 3.65 3.70
N SER A 766 -0.24 4.45 2.68
CA SER A 766 -0.32 4.07 1.28
C SER A 766 1.00 4.38 0.58
N ALA A 767 1.45 3.52 -0.32
CA ALA A 767 2.69 3.70 -1.07
C ALA A 767 2.63 2.97 -2.42
N VAL A 768 3.51 3.33 -3.35
CA VAL A 768 3.66 2.61 -4.63
C VAL A 768 5.03 1.95 -4.65
N SER A 769 5.08 0.63 -4.76
CA SER A 769 6.33 -0.11 -4.98
C SER A 769 6.56 -0.34 -6.47
N TYR A 770 7.82 -0.42 -6.90
CA TYR A 770 8.17 -0.69 -8.29
C TYR A 770 9.28 -1.72 -8.40
N ALA A 771 9.18 -2.61 -9.38
CA ALA A 771 10.24 -3.55 -9.72
C ALA A 771 10.92 -3.15 -11.03
N TYR A 772 12.25 -3.10 -11.02
CA TYR A 772 13.07 -2.93 -12.23
C TYR A 772 13.82 -4.23 -12.53
N LEU A 773 13.70 -4.73 -13.75
CA LEU A 773 14.63 -5.73 -14.27
C LEU A 773 15.68 -4.99 -15.11
N PRO A 774 16.92 -4.80 -14.62
CA PRO A 774 17.98 -4.24 -15.46
C PRO A 774 18.28 -5.23 -16.58
N LEU A 775 18.03 -4.81 -17.82
CA LEU A 775 18.51 -5.51 -19.01
C LEU A 775 19.86 -4.94 -19.41
N ASP A 776 20.78 -5.83 -19.78
CA ASP A 776 22.11 -5.48 -20.23
C ASP A 776 22.04 -4.81 -21.61
N THR A 777 22.46 -3.54 -21.67
CA THR A 777 22.48 -2.72 -22.89
C THR A 777 23.41 -3.29 -23.96
N SER A 778 24.39 -4.13 -23.59
CA SER A 778 25.32 -4.74 -24.56
C SER A 778 24.67 -5.82 -25.43
N ILE A 779 23.57 -6.42 -24.97
CA ILE A 779 22.85 -7.48 -25.72
C ILE A 779 21.88 -6.86 -26.73
N ILE A 780 21.36 -5.66 -26.46
CA ILE A 780 20.26 -5.04 -27.21
C ILE A 780 20.77 -4.07 -28.28
N GLY A 781 22.00 -3.54 -28.14
CA GLY A 781 22.58 -2.59 -29.10
C GLY A 781 21.92 -1.21 -29.12
N ILE A 782 21.06 -0.91 -28.14
CA ILE A 782 20.37 0.37 -27.95
C ILE A 782 20.69 0.91 -26.56
N ASP A 783 20.99 2.20 -26.46
CA ASP A 783 21.19 2.88 -25.18
C ASP A 783 19.84 3.06 -24.46
N ALA A 784 19.59 2.20 -23.47
CA ALA A 784 18.36 2.19 -22.69
C ALA A 784 18.19 3.42 -21.77
N VAL A 785 19.26 4.19 -21.51
CA VAL A 785 19.21 5.37 -20.62
C VAL A 785 18.41 6.51 -21.25
N ARG A 786 18.26 6.51 -22.58
CA ARG A 786 17.50 7.51 -23.35
C ARG A 786 16.06 7.12 -23.63
N LEU A 787 15.66 5.90 -23.27
CA LEU A 787 14.30 5.42 -23.49
C LEU A 787 13.42 5.75 -22.28
N PRO A 788 12.11 5.95 -22.50
CA PRO A 788 11.15 5.99 -21.40
C PRO A 788 11.28 4.77 -20.49
N ALA A 789 10.99 4.97 -19.21
CA ALA A 789 11.18 3.96 -18.16
C ALA A 789 10.43 2.64 -18.45
N ASP A 790 9.31 2.72 -19.18
CA ASP A 790 8.48 1.60 -19.62
C ASP A 790 8.87 1.03 -21.00
N GLY A 791 9.94 1.55 -21.61
CA GLY A 791 10.50 1.08 -22.88
C GLY A 791 9.61 1.33 -24.10
N ARG A 792 8.54 2.12 -23.95
CA ARG A 792 7.58 2.42 -25.01
C ARG A 792 7.87 3.77 -25.63
N VAL A 793 7.80 3.85 -26.95
CA VAL A 793 7.99 5.11 -27.70
C VAL A 793 6.77 5.43 -28.55
N PRO A 794 6.39 6.71 -28.72
CA PRO A 794 5.32 7.09 -29.61
C PRO A 794 5.74 6.89 -31.07
N ILE A 795 4.93 6.16 -31.84
CA ILE A 795 5.11 5.97 -33.29
C ILE A 795 4.06 6.73 -34.13
N PHE A 796 3.01 7.23 -33.49
CA PHE A 796 2.02 8.12 -34.10
C PHE A 796 1.88 9.38 -33.25
N ARG A 797 2.14 10.55 -33.85
CA ARG A 797 2.01 11.87 -33.21
C ARG A 797 1.12 12.77 -34.04
N ARG A 798 0.61 13.82 -33.41
CA ARG A 798 -0.07 14.90 -34.13
C ARG A 798 0.89 15.51 -35.15
N GLY A 799 0.43 15.62 -36.39
CA GLY A 799 1.17 16.18 -37.50
C GLY A 799 2.00 15.15 -38.29
N ASP A 800 2.08 13.90 -37.83
CA ASP A 800 2.75 12.83 -38.58
C ASP A 800 1.99 12.49 -39.85
N MET A 801 2.74 12.16 -40.90
CA MET A 801 2.22 11.58 -42.12
C MET A 801 1.99 10.09 -41.89
N ILE A 802 0.88 9.57 -42.42
CA ILE A 802 0.56 8.15 -42.36
C ILE A 802 0.16 7.62 -43.74
N VAL A 803 0.42 6.33 -43.95
CA VAL A 803 -0.04 5.55 -45.10
C VAL A 803 -0.98 4.46 -44.59
N ILE A 804 -2.20 4.46 -45.12
CA ILE A 804 -3.24 3.45 -44.88
C ILE A 804 -3.13 2.41 -46.00
N GLY A 805 -2.51 1.27 -45.71
CA GLY A 805 -2.25 0.22 -46.71
C GLY A 805 -3.15 -1.00 -46.52
N HIS A 806 -3.94 -1.34 -47.54
CA HIS A 806 -4.73 -2.58 -47.62
C HIS A 806 -4.13 -3.53 -48.66
N ARG A 807 -3.43 -4.56 -48.18
CA ARG A 807 -2.68 -5.50 -49.00
C ARG A 807 -3.40 -6.84 -49.07
N LEU A 808 -3.58 -7.39 -50.28
CA LEU A 808 -4.16 -8.70 -50.53
C LEU A 808 -3.27 -9.53 -51.44
N GLU A 809 -3.56 -10.83 -51.47
CA GLU A 809 -2.89 -11.80 -52.33
C GLU A 809 -3.95 -12.62 -53.06
N ASP A 810 -3.91 -12.63 -54.39
CA ASP A 810 -4.75 -13.49 -55.22
C ASP A 810 -3.94 -14.70 -55.68
N ASP A 811 -4.53 -15.90 -55.62
CA ASP A 811 -3.95 -17.10 -56.21
C ASP A 811 -4.30 -17.15 -57.71
N LEU A 812 -3.28 -17.10 -58.57
CA LEU A 812 -3.45 -17.18 -60.02
C LEU A 812 -3.38 -18.64 -60.52
N GLY A 813 -3.07 -19.59 -59.65
CA GLY A 813 -2.99 -21.01 -59.96
C GLY A 813 -1.76 -21.39 -60.78
N SER A 814 -1.84 -22.56 -61.43
CA SER A 814 -0.71 -23.20 -62.13
C SER A 814 -0.85 -23.26 -63.65
N ALA A 815 -1.94 -22.72 -64.21
CA ALA A 815 -2.22 -22.80 -65.64
C ALA A 815 -2.15 -21.40 -66.27
N HIS A 816 -1.04 -21.10 -66.93
CA HIS A 816 -0.75 -19.81 -67.56
C HIS A 816 -0.38 -20.01 -69.03
N THR A 817 -1.02 -19.28 -69.93
CA THR A 817 -0.74 -19.32 -71.37
C THR A 817 -0.21 -17.97 -71.84
N ALA A 818 0.72 -17.98 -72.81
CA ALA A 818 1.24 -16.75 -73.41
C ALA A 818 0.11 -15.85 -73.96
N GLY A 819 0.15 -14.55 -73.65
CA GLY A 819 -0.86 -13.58 -74.07
C GLY A 819 -2.19 -13.63 -73.28
N GLN A 820 -2.34 -14.58 -72.35
CA GLN A 820 -3.53 -14.66 -71.51
C GLN A 820 -3.59 -13.47 -70.57
N THR A 821 -4.77 -12.85 -70.49
CA THR A 821 -5.06 -11.79 -69.50
C THR A 821 -5.81 -12.37 -68.31
N VAL A 822 -5.36 -12.05 -67.11
CA VAL A 822 -5.93 -12.48 -65.83
C VAL A 822 -6.45 -11.24 -65.10
N GLN A 823 -7.71 -11.29 -64.66
CA GLN A 823 -8.33 -10.25 -63.85
C GLN A 823 -8.07 -10.54 -62.37
N LEU A 824 -7.55 -9.56 -61.64
CA LEU A 824 -7.37 -9.63 -60.19
C LEU A 824 -8.69 -9.35 -59.46
N SER A 825 -8.73 -9.68 -58.17
CA SER A 825 -9.89 -9.51 -57.30
C SER A 825 -10.32 -8.06 -57.11
N ARG A 826 -9.46 -7.09 -57.46
CA ARG A 826 -9.66 -5.65 -57.27
C ARG A 826 -9.04 -4.83 -58.41
N ASN A 827 -9.68 -3.71 -58.72
CA ASN A 827 -9.21 -2.67 -59.66
C ASN A 827 -8.49 -1.55 -58.89
N ASP A 828 -8.09 -0.45 -59.54
CA ASP A 828 -7.52 0.76 -58.90
C ASP A 828 -6.44 0.41 -57.85
N LEU A 829 -5.43 -0.34 -58.30
CA LEU A 829 -4.33 -0.83 -57.48
C LEU A 829 -3.17 0.18 -57.51
N ASP A 830 -2.42 0.25 -56.41
CA ASP A 830 -1.25 1.13 -56.31
C ASP A 830 0.06 0.37 -56.63
N ASP A 831 0.07 -0.95 -56.42
CA ASP A 831 1.18 -1.84 -56.78
C ASP A 831 0.71 -3.29 -57.02
N ILE A 832 1.44 -4.03 -57.87
CA ILE A 832 1.28 -5.46 -58.15
C ILE A 832 2.66 -6.13 -58.20
N CYS A 833 2.82 -7.20 -57.41
CA CYS A 833 3.99 -8.07 -57.42
C CYS A 833 3.57 -9.53 -57.59
N LEU A 834 4.03 -10.17 -58.67
CA LEU A 834 3.83 -11.61 -58.88
C LEU A 834 4.92 -12.41 -58.19
N ARG A 835 4.53 -13.49 -57.50
CA ARG A 835 5.45 -14.38 -56.79
C ARG A 835 5.12 -15.84 -57.05
N ASP A 836 6.15 -16.66 -57.10
CA ASP A 836 6.00 -18.10 -57.15
C ASP A 836 5.62 -18.69 -55.78
N ALA A 837 5.36 -20.00 -55.71
CA ALA A 837 4.99 -20.69 -54.47
C ALA A 837 6.07 -20.67 -53.37
N LYS A 838 7.31 -20.30 -53.70
CA LYS A 838 8.43 -20.11 -52.76
C LYS A 838 8.65 -18.63 -52.41
N GLY A 839 7.82 -17.73 -52.91
CA GLY A 839 7.90 -16.29 -52.66
C GLY A 839 8.90 -15.55 -53.55
N VAL A 840 9.46 -16.22 -54.58
CA VAL A 840 10.39 -15.62 -55.54
C VAL A 840 9.60 -14.69 -56.48
N PRO A 841 9.97 -13.40 -56.59
CA PRO A 841 9.32 -12.48 -57.51
C PRO A 841 9.49 -12.92 -58.96
N ILE A 842 8.40 -12.93 -59.73
CA ILE A 842 8.45 -13.15 -61.17
C ILE A 842 9.06 -11.90 -61.82
N GLU A 843 10.04 -12.09 -62.70
CA GLU A 843 10.64 -10.98 -63.45
C GLU A 843 9.60 -10.23 -64.30
N ALA A 844 9.65 -8.89 -64.26
CA ALA A 844 8.71 -8.01 -64.94
C ALA A 844 8.64 -8.21 -66.47
N LYS A 845 9.67 -8.80 -67.10
CA LYS A 845 9.64 -9.11 -68.54
C LYS A 845 8.60 -10.17 -68.92
N TRP A 846 8.12 -10.97 -67.96
CA TRP A 846 7.20 -12.08 -68.22
C TRP A 846 5.73 -11.68 -68.19
N TYR A 847 5.41 -10.48 -67.73
CA TYR A 847 4.03 -10.01 -67.65
C TYR A 847 3.95 -8.49 -67.80
N ASP A 848 2.86 -8.01 -68.39
CA ASP A 848 2.45 -6.62 -68.39
C ASP A 848 1.28 -6.45 -67.40
N TYR A 849 1.03 -5.22 -66.93
CA TYR A 849 0.00 -4.97 -65.94
C TYR A 849 -0.76 -3.65 -66.20
N ASP A 850 -2.04 -3.64 -65.86
CA ASP A 850 -2.89 -2.45 -65.82
C ASP A 850 -3.43 -2.29 -64.39
N LEU A 851 -2.81 -1.36 -63.65
CA LEU A 851 -3.15 -1.06 -62.26
C LEU A 851 -4.58 -0.52 -62.10
N GLN A 852 -5.06 0.25 -63.08
CA GLN A 852 -6.38 0.87 -63.01
C GLN A 852 -7.48 -0.16 -63.24
N SER A 853 -7.33 -1.03 -64.24
CA SER A 853 -8.31 -2.11 -64.49
C SER A 853 -8.07 -3.38 -63.66
N GLY A 854 -6.94 -3.48 -62.94
CA GLY A 854 -6.60 -4.62 -62.10
C GLY A 854 -6.28 -5.88 -62.91
N LYS A 855 -5.60 -5.74 -64.05
CA LYS A 855 -5.32 -6.85 -64.97
C LYS A 855 -3.84 -7.11 -65.13
N ILE A 856 -3.52 -8.37 -65.38
CA ILE A 856 -2.18 -8.84 -65.74
C ILE A 856 -2.27 -9.55 -67.08
N THR A 857 -1.35 -9.26 -67.99
CA THR A 857 -1.27 -9.92 -69.30
C THR A 857 0.08 -10.62 -69.43
N TRP A 858 0.07 -11.94 -69.59
CA TRP A 858 1.30 -12.71 -69.76
C TRP A 858 2.00 -12.40 -71.08
N ALA A 859 3.33 -12.35 -71.06
CA ALA A 859 4.15 -12.10 -72.24
C ALA A 859 3.95 -13.17 -73.34
N THR A 860 4.30 -12.83 -74.58
CA THR A 860 4.33 -13.78 -75.71
C THR A 860 5.68 -13.67 -76.42
N PRO A 861 6.58 -14.67 -76.30
CA PRO A 861 6.43 -15.95 -75.58
C PRO A 861 6.50 -15.81 -74.05
N LEU A 862 5.96 -16.80 -73.32
CA LEU A 862 6.00 -16.90 -71.86
C LEU A 862 6.92 -18.07 -71.44
N ASP A 863 7.89 -17.82 -70.57
CA ASP A 863 8.70 -18.87 -69.93
C ASP A 863 8.68 -18.69 -68.40
N LEU A 864 8.07 -19.66 -67.72
CA LEU A 864 7.98 -19.72 -66.27
C LEU A 864 8.75 -20.92 -65.68
N SER A 865 9.60 -21.58 -66.46
CA SER A 865 10.32 -22.80 -66.05
C SER A 865 11.24 -22.62 -64.83
N ALA A 866 11.67 -21.38 -64.57
CA ALA A 866 12.47 -21.02 -63.41
C ALA A 866 11.67 -20.87 -62.10
N TYR A 867 10.33 -20.86 -62.16
CA TYR A 867 9.45 -20.54 -61.03
C TYR A 867 8.62 -21.75 -60.57
N THR A 868 8.33 -21.81 -59.27
CA THR A 868 7.54 -22.88 -58.66
C THR A 868 6.05 -22.51 -58.67
N LEU A 869 5.21 -23.27 -59.38
CA LEU A 869 3.76 -23.05 -59.40
C LEU A 869 3.09 -23.54 -58.09
N PRO A 870 1.93 -22.99 -57.65
CA PRO A 870 1.15 -21.92 -58.29
C PRO A 870 1.77 -20.52 -58.14
N ILE A 871 1.37 -19.60 -59.01
CA ILE A 871 1.76 -18.18 -58.95
C ILE A 871 0.69 -17.40 -58.19
N LYS A 872 1.14 -16.44 -57.39
CA LYS A 872 0.27 -15.53 -56.66
C LYS A 872 0.55 -14.08 -57.03
N ALA A 873 -0.48 -13.25 -57.01
CA ALA A 873 -0.39 -11.81 -57.19
C ALA A 873 -0.61 -11.11 -55.85
N GLY A 874 0.46 -10.55 -55.27
CA GLY A 874 0.34 -9.60 -54.19
C GLY A 874 -0.02 -8.22 -54.76
N HIS A 875 -1.08 -7.59 -54.26
CA HIS A 875 -1.48 -6.25 -54.66
C HIS A 875 -1.89 -5.39 -53.48
N SER A 876 -1.70 -4.07 -53.62
CA SER A 876 -1.97 -3.13 -52.56
C SER A 876 -2.83 -1.95 -53.01
N ARG A 877 -3.58 -1.42 -52.06
CA ARG A 877 -4.22 -0.11 -52.14
C ARG A 877 -3.73 0.74 -50.97
N GLU A 878 -3.15 1.88 -51.26
CA GLU A 878 -2.56 2.78 -50.28
C GLU A 878 -3.26 4.14 -50.33
N GLU A 879 -3.45 4.76 -49.17
CA GLU A 879 -3.98 6.11 -49.07
C GLU A 879 -3.18 6.90 -48.04
N GLU A 880 -2.67 8.04 -48.47
CA GLU A 880 -1.87 8.95 -47.68
C GLU A 880 -2.74 9.94 -46.91
N ASN A 881 -2.47 10.13 -45.62
CA ASN A 881 -3.17 11.11 -44.81
C ASN A 881 -2.31 11.65 -43.67
N ARG A 882 -2.81 12.65 -42.95
CA ARG A 882 -2.09 13.29 -41.85
C ARG A 882 -2.88 13.23 -40.55
N ILE A 883 -2.20 13.00 -39.44
CA ILE A 883 -2.84 12.94 -38.11
C ILE A 883 -3.07 14.36 -37.58
N MET A 884 -4.33 14.71 -37.33
CA MET A 884 -4.74 15.97 -36.68
C MET A 884 -4.78 15.84 -35.15
N VAL A 885 -5.22 14.68 -34.66
CA VAL A 885 -5.31 14.35 -33.23
C VAL A 885 -4.96 12.87 -33.06
N ALA A 886 -4.15 12.56 -32.05
CA ALA A 886 -3.88 11.20 -31.62
C ALA A 886 -4.34 11.06 -30.16
N ASP A 887 -5.29 10.16 -29.92
CA ASP A 887 -5.85 9.88 -28.59
C ASP A 887 -5.23 8.61 -28.00
N ILE A 888 -5.01 8.59 -26.68
CA ILE A 888 -4.33 7.53 -25.94
C ILE A 888 -4.99 6.16 -26.11
N ASP A 889 -6.27 6.11 -26.48
CA ASP A 889 -7.02 4.90 -26.76
C ASP A 889 -6.75 4.26 -28.15
N GLY A 890 -5.86 4.89 -28.92
CA GLY A 890 -5.48 4.49 -30.28
C GLY A 890 -6.27 5.18 -31.40
N THR A 891 -7.14 6.13 -31.10
CA THR A 891 -7.92 6.86 -32.12
C THR A 891 -7.07 7.94 -32.79
N LEU A 892 -7.03 7.90 -34.12
CA LEU A 892 -6.37 8.89 -34.97
C LEU A 892 -7.44 9.67 -35.75
N THR A 893 -7.52 10.98 -35.53
CA THR A 893 -8.31 11.88 -36.38
C THR A 893 -7.46 12.33 -37.55
N LEU A 894 -7.99 12.19 -38.76
CA LEU A 894 -7.30 12.46 -40.02
C LEU A 894 -7.57 13.89 -40.51
N GLN A 895 -6.63 14.43 -41.30
CA GLN A 895 -6.80 15.73 -41.93
C GLN A 895 -7.89 15.71 -43.00
N PHE A 896 -7.94 14.64 -43.80
CA PHE A 896 -8.95 14.42 -44.82
C PHE A 896 -9.76 13.14 -44.54
N PRO A 897 -11.05 13.08 -44.90
CA PRO A 897 -11.81 11.83 -44.87
C PRO A 897 -11.21 10.79 -45.82
N VAL A 898 -11.22 9.51 -45.44
CA VAL A 898 -10.69 8.44 -46.30
C VAL A 898 -11.53 8.28 -47.57
N ALA A 899 -10.90 8.02 -48.70
CA ALA A 899 -11.58 7.86 -49.97
C ALA A 899 -12.25 6.47 -50.10
N ARG A 900 -11.76 5.46 -49.38
CA ARG A 900 -12.08 4.05 -49.56
C ARG A 900 -12.58 3.37 -48.28
N ASP A 901 -13.24 2.23 -48.46
CA ASP A 901 -13.52 1.28 -47.38
C ASP A 901 -12.25 0.49 -47.04
N TYR A 902 -11.92 0.36 -45.76
CA TYR A 902 -10.77 -0.39 -45.27
C TYR A 902 -11.20 -1.44 -44.23
N PRO A 903 -11.08 -2.75 -44.51
CA PRO A 903 -11.41 -3.81 -43.56
C PRO A 903 -10.34 -3.95 -42.47
N ALA A 904 -10.78 -4.32 -41.25
CA ALA A 904 -9.88 -4.67 -40.16
C ALA A 904 -9.18 -6.02 -40.42
N GLY A 905 -7.96 -6.18 -39.90
CA GLY A 905 -7.18 -7.43 -40.02
C GLY A 905 -6.30 -7.52 -41.28
N GLU A 906 -6.68 -6.83 -42.36
CA GLU A 906 -5.92 -6.78 -43.63
C GLU A 906 -5.35 -5.39 -43.93
N THR A 907 -5.78 -4.37 -43.17
CA THR A 907 -5.32 -2.99 -43.31
C THR A 907 -4.30 -2.65 -42.23
N TYR A 908 -3.20 -2.02 -42.64
CA TYR A 908 -2.14 -1.54 -41.76
C TYR A 908 -1.96 -0.04 -41.90
N ILE A 909 -1.77 0.63 -40.76
CA ILE A 909 -1.48 2.06 -40.68
C ILE A 909 0.01 2.19 -40.40
N SER A 910 0.71 2.87 -41.30
CA SER A 910 2.16 3.07 -41.21
C SER A 910 2.43 4.54 -41.02
N SER A 911 3.18 4.93 -39.99
CA SER A 911 3.73 6.29 -39.91
C SER A 911 4.84 6.43 -40.96
N ALA A 912 4.78 7.49 -41.77
CA ALA A 912 5.68 7.69 -42.89
C ALA A 912 6.68 8.81 -42.64
N LEU A 913 7.93 8.57 -43.04
CA LEU A 913 8.94 9.61 -43.20
C LEU A 913 8.83 10.17 -44.63
N ILE A 914 8.71 11.48 -44.75
CA ILE A 914 8.71 12.14 -46.06
C ILE A 914 10.17 12.24 -46.54
N GLY A 915 10.60 11.26 -47.34
CA GLY A 915 11.76 11.43 -48.21
C GLY A 915 11.30 12.19 -49.45
N GLY A 916 11.97 13.30 -49.81
CA GLY A 916 11.60 14.05 -51.01
C GLY A 916 11.67 13.20 -52.30
N ASP A 917 11.16 13.75 -53.40
CA ASP A 917 11.11 13.03 -54.69
C ASP A 917 12.52 12.61 -55.16
N LEU A 918 12.69 11.32 -55.48
CA LEU A 918 13.85 10.84 -56.24
C LEU A 918 13.56 11.09 -57.72
N GLN A 919 14.18 12.10 -58.32
CA GLN A 919 14.06 12.43 -59.73
C GLN A 919 15.37 12.11 -60.47
N CYS A 920 15.27 11.52 -61.66
CA CYS A 920 16.41 11.44 -62.57
C CYS A 920 16.89 12.84 -62.99
N ARG A 921 18.21 13.04 -62.98
CA ARG A 921 18.84 14.33 -63.35
C ARG A 921 20.00 14.10 -64.30
N VAL A 922 20.24 15.06 -65.18
CA VAL A 922 21.46 15.16 -65.99
C VAL A 922 22.28 16.37 -65.51
N SER A 923 23.60 16.23 -65.45
CA SER A 923 24.49 17.37 -65.18
C SER A 923 24.54 18.30 -66.41
N PRO A 924 24.81 19.60 -66.24
CA PRO A 924 25.00 20.50 -67.37
C PRO A 924 26.13 19.99 -68.28
N PRO A 925 25.89 19.80 -69.60
CA PRO A 925 26.93 19.33 -70.50
C PRO A 925 27.96 20.44 -70.74
N PHE A 926 29.22 20.05 -70.90
CA PHE A 926 30.29 20.91 -71.38
C PHE A 926 30.92 20.35 -72.65
N SER A 927 31.77 21.14 -73.29
CA SER A 927 32.40 20.78 -74.55
C SER A 927 33.89 21.13 -74.48
N GLN A 928 34.72 20.20 -74.96
CA GLN A 928 36.18 20.32 -74.97
C GLN A 928 36.74 19.77 -76.29
N LYS A 929 37.93 20.22 -76.67
CA LYS A 929 38.53 19.93 -77.97
C LYS A 929 38.91 18.47 -78.19
N THR A 930 39.29 17.76 -77.13
CA THR A 930 39.74 16.36 -77.24
C THR A 930 39.23 15.56 -76.06
N PHE A 931 38.67 14.39 -76.33
CA PHE A 931 38.40 13.38 -75.31
C PHE A 931 39.54 12.37 -75.32
N ASP A 932 40.39 12.40 -74.29
CA ASP A 932 41.59 11.58 -74.14
C ASP A 932 41.37 10.31 -73.32
N ASN A 933 40.12 9.82 -73.29
CA ASN A 933 39.66 8.68 -72.49
C ASN A 933 39.83 8.85 -70.96
N VAL A 934 39.98 10.09 -70.48
CA VAL A 934 39.92 10.41 -69.04
C VAL A 934 38.55 11.01 -68.72
N TRP A 935 37.83 10.37 -67.79
CA TRP A 935 36.51 10.83 -67.33
C TRP A 935 36.67 11.82 -66.17
N ASP A 936 36.17 13.05 -66.36
CA ASP A 936 36.17 14.13 -65.37
C ASP A 936 34.85 14.92 -65.49
N ASP A 937 34.36 15.45 -64.37
CA ASP A 937 33.13 16.26 -64.31
C ASP A 937 33.39 17.74 -64.65
N ASN A 938 34.65 18.11 -64.93
CA ASN A 938 35.07 19.44 -65.39
C ASN A 938 35.76 19.36 -66.77
N PRO A 939 35.65 20.41 -67.61
CA PRO A 939 36.34 20.47 -68.89
C PRO A 939 37.86 20.42 -68.71
N ARG A 940 38.50 19.53 -69.47
CA ARG A 940 39.94 19.29 -69.44
C ARG A 940 40.55 19.66 -70.79
N GLY A 941 41.54 20.55 -70.75
CA GLY A 941 42.20 21.08 -71.95
C GLY A 941 41.49 22.30 -72.55
N ASP A 942 41.76 22.58 -73.82
CA ASP A 942 41.18 23.74 -74.52
C ASP A 942 39.67 23.56 -74.75
N GLY A 943 38.90 24.58 -74.40
CA GLY A 943 37.47 24.65 -74.72
C GLY A 943 37.24 24.93 -76.21
N ILE A 944 36.04 24.57 -76.69
CA ILE A 944 35.57 24.90 -78.04
C ILE A 944 34.36 25.83 -77.98
N ALA A 945 34.13 26.59 -79.06
CA ALA A 945 32.98 27.49 -79.15
C ALA A 945 31.64 26.75 -79.31
N ALA A 946 31.68 25.55 -79.88
CA ALA A 946 30.50 24.70 -80.01
C ALA A 946 30.04 24.19 -78.64
N LYS A 947 28.75 24.30 -78.36
CA LYS A 947 28.11 23.82 -77.13
C LYS A 947 26.76 23.20 -77.48
N LEU A 948 26.37 22.16 -76.74
CA LEU A 948 25.03 21.62 -76.86
C LEU A 948 24.01 22.65 -76.33
N ASN A 949 22.98 22.95 -77.13
CA ASN A 949 21.88 23.82 -76.70
C ASN A 949 20.87 23.03 -75.85
N SER A 950 21.32 22.54 -74.70
CA SER A 950 20.48 21.80 -73.75
C SER A 950 19.50 22.70 -72.98
N LYS A 951 19.54 24.02 -73.20
CA LYS A 951 18.60 24.98 -72.60
C LYS A 951 17.28 25.03 -73.37
N ASP A 952 17.34 25.22 -74.68
CA ASP A 952 16.14 25.26 -75.53
C ASP A 952 15.67 23.85 -75.91
N TYR A 953 16.58 22.87 -75.88
CA TYR A 953 16.33 21.45 -76.18
C TYR A 953 16.87 20.55 -75.05
N PRO A 954 16.18 20.47 -73.90
CA PRO A 954 16.64 19.70 -72.75
C PRO A 954 16.66 18.19 -73.03
N PHE A 955 17.54 17.50 -72.30
CA PHE A 955 17.51 16.03 -72.23
C PHE A 955 16.18 15.58 -71.64
N LYS A 956 15.58 14.55 -72.25
CA LYS A 956 14.43 13.83 -71.67
C LYS A 956 14.95 12.57 -71.01
N LEU A 957 14.64 12.44 -69.73
CA LEU A 957 14.98 11.28 -68.90
C LEU A 957 13.69 10.61 -68.43
N THR A 958 13.73 9.29 -68.28
CA THR A 958 12.68 8.52 -67.62
C THR A 958 13.32 7.67 -66.53
N ASP A 959 12.68 7.53 -65.38
CA ASP A 959 13.26 6.79 -64.24
C ASP A 959 13.45 5.30 -64.54
N ASP A 960 12.72 4.74 -65.51
CA ASP A 960 12.83 3.36 -66.00
C ASP A 960 13.88 3.16 -67.11
N GLY A 961 14.41 4.25 -67.68
CA GLY A 961 15.41 4.22 -68.76
C GLY A 961 16.80 4.67 -68.32
N ALA A 962 16.87 5.71 -67.49
CA ALA A 962 18.10 6.35 -67.07
C ALA A 962 18.93 5.50 -66.09
N VAL A 963 20.25 5.69 -66.14
CA VAL A 963 21.23 5.04 -65.25
C VAL A 963 22.22 6.08 -64.73
N THR A 964 22.76 5.87 -63.53
CA THR A 964 23.84 6.72 -63.01
C THR A 964 25.13 6.38 -63.74
N ASP A 965 25.52 7.21 -64.71
CA ASP A 965 26.72 7.01 -65.54
C ASP A 965 27.20 8.34 -66.14
N ARG A 966 28.46 8.36 -66.61
CA ARG A 966 29.02 9.49 -67.37
C ARG A 966 28.99 9.18 -68.86
N TRP A 967 28.64 10.19 -69.65
CA TRP A 967 28.43 10.05 -71.09
C TRP A 967 29.30 11.03 -71.88
N ALA A 968 29.97 10.53 -72.92
CA ALA A 968 30.80 11.32 -73.81
C ALA A 968 30.28 11.23 -75.25
N VAL A 969 29.92 12.37 -75.83
CA VAL A 969 29.56 12.52 -77.24
C VAL A 969 30.81 12.98 -77.99
N VAL A 970 31.46 12.06 -78.70
CA VAL A 970 32.75 12.30 -79.37
C VAL A 970 32.53 12.45 -80.87
N PHE A 971 32.58 13.69 -81.35
CA PHE A 971 32.45 14.01 -82.78
C PHE A 971 33.62 13.43 -83.58
N LYS A 972 33.32 12.85 -84.75
CA LYS A 972 34.30 12.35 -85.72
C LYS A 972 34.41 13.26 -86.94
N ASP A 973 33.29 13.88 -87.30
CA ASP A 973 33.21 14.97 -88.27
C ASP A 973 32.07 15.93 -87.86
N GLY A 974 31.71 16.87 -88.75
CA GLY A 974 30.68 17.86 -88.46
C GLY A 974 29.29 17.29 -88.18
N ASN A 975 28.95 16.10 -88.67
CA ASN A 975 27.60 15.54 -88.59
C ASN A 975 27.55 14.14 -87.94
N GLN A 976 28.68 13.44 -87.80
CA GLN A 976 28.77 12.11 -87.19
C GLN A 976 29.55 12.14 -85.87
N PHE A 977 29.04 11.42 -84.87
CA PHE A 977 29.68 11.26 -83.58
C PHE A 977 29.51 9.85 -83.02
N GLU A 978 30.39 9.49 -82.10
CA GLU A 978 30.35 8.23 -81.34
C GLU A 978 29.92 8.54 -79.90
N LEU A 979 28.99 7.73 -79.38
CA LEU A 979 28.55 7.83 -78.00
C LEU A 979 29.29 6.80 -77.15
N TYR A 980 29.88 7.26 -76.05
CA TYR A 980 30.52 6.43 -75.05
C TYR A 980 29.85 6.63 -73.70
N SER A 981 29.77 5.56 -72.93
CA SER A 981 29.44 5.58 -71.51
C SER A 981 30.67 5.11 -70.71
N GLU A 982 30.88 5.66 -69.51
CA GLU A 982 32.01 5.26 -68.65
C GLU A 982 31.88 3.80 -68.21
N ALA A 983 30.66 3.35 -67.92
CA ALA A 983 30.40 1.98 -67.49
C ALA A 983 30.32 0.96 -68.64
N VAL A 984 29.73 1.32 -69.79
CA VAL A 984 29.40 0.40 -70.89
C VAL A 984 30.39 0.51 -72.06
N GLY A 985 31.18 1.58 -72.12
CA GLY A 985 32.12 1.83 -73.20
C GLY A 985 31.41 2.34 -74.46
N PHE A 986 31.79 1.83 -75.63
CA PHE A 986 31.22 2.27 -76.90
C PHE A 986 29.76 1.84 -77.04
N VAL A 987 28.85 2.80 -77.16
CA VAL A 987 27.40 2.55 -77.24
C VAL A 987 26.92 2.50 -78.69
N GLY A 988 27.45 3.36 -79.55
CA GLY A 988 27.07 3.36 -80.97
C GLY A 988 27.57 4.59 -81.74
N LYS A 989 27.34 4.57 -83.05
CA LYS A 989 27.56 5.72 -83.93
C LYS A 989 26.22 6.39 -84.24
N PHE A 990 26.20 7.71 -84.16
CA PHE A 990 25.00 8.51 -84.32
C PHE A 990 25.31 9.74 -85.16
N ASP A 991 24.25 10.45 -85.54
CA ASP A 991 24.32 11.68 -86.30
C ASP A 991 23.55 12.81 -85.62
N THR A 992 23.84 14.02 -86.06
CA THR A 992 23.19 15.25 -85.60
C THR A 992 21.87 15.55 -86.33
N LEU A 993 21.45 14.69 -87.26
CA LEU A 993 20.24 14.87 -88.09
C LEU A 993 19.01 14.17 -87.48
N SER A 994 19.23 13.26 -86.54
CA SER A 994 18.24 12.48 -85.78
C SER A 994 18.35 12.75 -84.27
N ASP A 995 17.27 12.45 -83.54
CA ASP A 995 17.30 12.54 -82.07
C ASP A 995 18.21 11.42 -81.53
N LEU A 996 19.10 11.78 -80.61
CA LEU A 996 19.98 10.81 -79.96
C LEU A 996 19.22 10.11 -78.84
N ALA A 997 18.85 8.84 -79.04
CA ALA A 997 18.09 8.02 -78.09
C ALA A 997 18.68 6.60 -77.97
N PRO A 998 19.87 6.43 -77.35
CA PRO A 998 20.50 5.12 -77.18
C PRO A 998 19.64 4.21 -76.28
N ILE A 999 19.36 2.99 -76.73
CA ILE A 999 18.51 2.03 -76.01
C ILE A 999 19.27 1.37 -74.87
N ASN A 1000 18.67 1.37 -73.68
CA ASN A 1000 19.09 0.60 -72.53
C ASN A 1000 18.69 -0.87 -72.72
N PRO A 1001 19.65 -1.81 -72.88
CA PRO A 1001 19.34 -3.21 -73.13
C PRO A 1001 18.69 -3.92 -71.93
N ALA A 1002 18.73 -3.31 -70.73
CA ALA A 1002 18.06 -3.87 -69.55
C ALA A 1002 16.56 -3.60 -69.53
N THR A 1003 16.10 -2.49 -70.11
CA THR A 1003 14.71 -2.04 -70.01
C THR A 1003 14.03 -1.80 -71.36
N ASP A 1004 14.78 -1.90 -72.46
CA ASP A 1004 14.35 -1.62 -73.84
C ASP A 1004 13.79 -0.19 -74.04
N LYS A 1005 14.11 0.72 -73.10
CA LYS A 1005 13.82 2.15 -73.15
C LYS A 1005 15.11 2.95 -73.39
N PRO A 1006 15.08 4.17 -73.94
CA PRO A 1006 16.28 4.97 -74.09
C PRO A 1006 16.92 5.34 -72.74
N TYR A 1007 18.26 5.32 -72.65
CA TYR A 1007 18.98 5.85 -71.48
C TYR A 1007 18.69 7.33 -71.24
N PHE A 1008 18.60 8.08 -72.33
CA PHE A 1008 18.12 9.46 -72.40
C PHE A 1008 17.71 9.76 -73.84
N THR A 1009 16.94 10.82 -74.07
CA THR A 1009 16.71 11.36 -75.41
C THR A 1009 17.18 12.80 -75.48
N LEU A 1010 18.11 13.07 -76.41
CA LEU A 1010 18.57 14.42 -76.74
C LEU A 1010 18.01 14.82 -78.12
N PRO A 1011 17.12 15.83 -78.20
CA PRO A 1011 16.55 16.25 -79.47
C PRO A 1011 17.61 16.76 -80.44
N LYS A 1012 17.46 16.48 -81.74
CA LYS A 1012 18.42 16.89 -82.79
C LYS A 1012 18.71 18.39 -82.81
N GLY A 1013 17.74 19.21 -82.39
CA GLY A 1013 17.87 20.67 -82.27
C GLY A 1013 18.98 21.10 -81.29
N ALA A 1014 19.31 20.25 -80.31
CA ALA A 1014 20.36 20.51 -79.32
C ALA A 1014 21.76 20.60 -79.95
N PHE A 1015 21.99 19.97 -81.10
CA PHE A 1015 23.29 20.01 -81.79
C PHE A 1015 23.54 21.34 -82.54
N GLY A 1016 22.52 22.19 -82.69
CA GLY A 1016 22.70 23.56 -83.19
C GLY A 1016 23.03 23.67 -84.69
N ILE A 1017 22.53 22.76 -85.52
CA ILE A 1017 22.74 22.81 -86.98
C ILE A 1017 21.89 23.91 -87.60
N ASN A 1018 22.53 24.82 -88.33
CA ASN A 1018 21.86 25.91 -89.04
C ASN A 1018 22.31 25.94 -90.52
N ASN A 1019 21.36 25.81 -91.45
CA ASN A 1019 21.61 25.77 -92.91
C ASN A 1019 22.70 24.77 -93.37
N GLY A 1020 22.77 23.59 -92.74
CA GLY A 1020 23.71 22.53 -93.10
C GLY A 1020 25.16 22.75 -92.64
N ALA A 1021 25.44 23.84 -91.90
CA ALA A 1021 26.72 24.07 -91.25
C ALA A 1021 26.64 23.64 -89.78
N SER A 1022 27.56 22.76 -89.37
CA SER A 1022 27.70 22.33 -87.98
C SER A 1022 28.85 23.10 -87.31
N ALA A 1023 28.58 23.72 -86.16
CA ALA A 1023 29.61 24.35 -85.34
C ALA A 1023 30.65 23.34 -84.82
N TRP A 1024 30.31 22.04 -84.85
CA TRP A 1024 31.18 20.94 -84.44
C TRP A 1024 32.16 20.48 -85.54
N ALA A 1025 32.04 21.00 -86.76
CA ALA A 1025 32.91 20.64 -87.89
C ALA A 1025 34.34 21.22 -87.81
N TYR A 1026 34.56 22.24 -86.97
CA TYR A 1026 35.82 22.99 -86.85
C TYR A 1026 36.49 22.86 -85.47
N GLY A 1027 35.97 21.98 -84.59
CA GLY A 1027 36.38 21.81 -83.20
C GLY A 1027 37.28 20.62 -83.00
#